data_AF-A0A955YYZ2-F1
#
_entry.id   AF-A0A955YYZ2-F1
#
_cell.length_a   1.000
_cell.length_b   1.000
_cell.length_c   1.000
_cell.angle_alpha   90.00
_cell.angle_beta   90.00
_cell.angle_gamma   90.00
#
_symmetry.space_group_name_H-M   'P 1'
#
loop_
_entity.id
_entity.type
_entity.pdbx_description
1 polymer ?
#
loop_
_entity_poly.entity_id
_entity_poly.type
_entity_poly.pdbx_seq_one_letter_code
_entity_poly.pdbx_strand_id
1 'polypeptide(L)'
;MSEPDDDDQIPSPPPSLVPPADSLPPPVMSSRPPPRSMRSIPPSSRSLPPLPAVEPILEEANAAKERSQWDDALAAYKKALFVVDAKDGASQASIYASIAEVKSSQGRAREAESNFEKALTAFPGHMRSIEGLILLALDGREWERVAEYRKKRCDAVASSAEKVDEMGRIADVYEFRLGDPKRAAETLELAGLIAPGNVEVLRRLKNLYGAMKLWNKQLDVLDELCRADGTSPEERSLHRLAQAELKAGRMRDEPKALAFLELALADDPANDRALSMLVAIRTKREEWAELAGVYERLIDRLAAIGDRERAWDVCRKLGTVRRDRLLDGPGAVDALRGAIELRPEDAESRAALAELYSAKGDRTAAVRELETVARHAPFRAQTYRRLFDLHQRAQRPDRAWLMATCLEELGATDVSHDLVVEQFRPDGPIRPTTGMTDAWWTECLRAPGTDDIVCDVLRAVSRAAVEVQLAELAAKKKLVALDPATKQDKGSTASIVRTFVWAARALDLPLPDLYLVDDVPTGIAAVPAESPATALGETVRRGLTVQQLSFLAGRHLTYYRPEHYPLVFYPTLADITALVLSSVRIVMPSVSVPPPAQEGAERLESAISSRLTKDEKAALTEAVEQLDARGGKLDLLAWIRSVELTATRAGALLAGDLRVVMRLVKAEERRVGELTAEAKRGDLLAFTASEGLALLRERMGVAISG
;
A
#
# COMPACT_ATOMS: atom_id res chain seq x y z
N MET A 1 -60.46 36.02 -3.73
CA MET A 1 -61.36 36.66 -2.75
C MET A 1 -60.57 36.87 -1.46
N SER A 2 -60.09 38.07 -1.14
CA SER A 2 -60.06 39.31 -1.94
C SER A 2 -58.93 40.23 -1.41
N GLU A 3 -58.19 40.89 -2.30
CA GLU A 3 -57.51 42.17 -2.01
C GLU A 3 -58.57 43.31 -1.89
N PRO A 4 -58.25 44.51 -1.35
CA PRO A 4 -57.26 45.49 -1.86
C PRO A 4 -56.00 45.59 -0.97
N ASP A 5 -54.82 46.10 -1.37
CA ASP A 5 -54.38 47.17 -2.30
C ASP A 5 -54.26 48.59 -1.69
N ASP A 6 -53.52 49.47 -2.39
CA ASP A 6 -53.04 50.84 -2.06
C ASP A 6 -52.08 50.91 -0.84
N ASP A 7 -50.75 51.01 -0.96
CA ASP A 7 -49.81 51.49 -2.01
C ASP A 7 -49.58 53.02 -2.09
N ASP A 8 -48.33 53.36 -2.44
CA ASP A 8 -47.74 54.62 -2.91
C ASP A 8 -47.97 55.97 -2.17
N GLN A 9 -46.87 56.57 -1.65
CA GLN A 9 -46.34 57.85 -2.20
C GLN A 9 -45.02 58.32 -1.57
N ILE A 10 -44.08 58.76 -2.43
CA ILE A 10 -42.76 59.35 -2.11
C ILE A 10 -42.54 60.60 -2.97
N PRO A 11 -42.24 61.78 -2.39
CA PRO A 11 -40.95 62.46 -2.63
C PRO A 11 -40.36 63.14 -1.36
N SER A 12 -39.05 63.23 -1.08
CA SER A 12 -37.86 63.64 -1.87
C SER A 12 -37.71 65.17 -2.04
N PRO A 13 -36.49 65.79 -2.06
CA PRO A 13 -35.13 65.24 -1.88
C PRO A 13 -34.28 66.02 -0.79
N PRO A 14 -33.06 66.64 -0.97
CA PRO A 14 -32.07 66.79 0.13
C PRO A 14 -31.87 68.31 0.50
N PRO A 15 -30.68 68.94 0.77
CA PRO A 15 -29.28 68.70 0.34
C PRO A 15 -28.28 68.45 1.52
N SER A 16 -27.06 68.98 1.43
CA SER A 16 -26.00 69.04 2.47
C SER A 16 -25.21 70.37 2.32
N LEU A 17 -24.15 70.57 3.12
CA LEU A 17 -23.02 71.51 2.94
C LEU A 17 -23.13 73.02 3.33
N VAL A 18 -22.59 73.35 4.53
CA VAL A 18 -21.73 74.53 4.90
C VAL A 18 -22.34 75.98 4.88
N PRO A 19 -21.63 77.09 5.29
CA PRO A 19 -22.21 78.31 5.91
C PRO A 19 -21.94 79.60 5.06
N PRO A 20 -21.75 80.87 5.55
CA PRO A 20 -21.94 81.51 6.89
C PRO A 20 -22.62 82.92 6.84
N ALA A 21 -22.40 83.71 7.91
CA ALA A 21 -22.30 85.19 7.98
C ALA A 21 -23.50 86.05 8.46
N ASP A 22 -23.14 87.21 9.02
CA ASP A 22 -23.92 88.16 9.83
C ASP A 22 -25.00 88.97 9.08
N SER A 23 -26.05 89.42 9.78
CA SER A 23 -26.15 90.82 10.26
C SER A 23 -27.44 91.18 11.04
N LEU A 24 -27.34 92.29 11.80
CA LEU A 24 -28.32 92.93 12.71
C LEU A 24 -29.23 93.96 11.97
N PRO A 25 -30.12 94.78 12.61
CA PRO A 25 -30.72 94.81 13.97
C PRO A 25 -32.29 94.92 13.94
N PRO A 26 -32.97 95.84 14.68
CA PRO A 26 -33.60 95.76 16.02
C PRO A 26 -35.17 95.80 15.93
N PRO A 27 -36.01 96.15 16.94
CA PRO A 27 -35.84 96.55 18.36
C PRO A 27 -36.60 95.58 19.33
N VAL A 28 -37.05 95.82 20.58
CA VAL A 28 -37.38 97.01 21.42
C VAL A 28 -36.94 96.81 22.89
N MET A 29 -36.99 97.89 23.68
CA MET A 29 -36.52 98.08 25.06
C MET A 29 -37.54 97.67 26.16
N SER A 30 -37.03 97.36 27.37
CA SER A 30 -37.44 98.10 28.58
C SER A 30 -36.38 98.11 29.73
N SER A 31 -35.81 99.29 29.97
CA SER A 31 -35.32 99.87 31.26
C SER A 31 -34.64 99.03 32.36
N ARG A 32 -33.40 99.42 32.71
CA ARG A 32 -32.66 99.10 33.96
C ARG A 32 -32.86 100.17 35.07
N PRO A 33 -32.71 99.78 36.36
CA PRO A 33 -32.21 100.66 37.44
C PRO A 33 -30.66 100.58 37.64
N PRO A 34 -30.04 101.51 38.41
CA PRO A 34 -28.58 101.68 38.52
C PRO A 34 -27.89 100.81 39.62
N PRO A 35 -26.54 100.69 39.60
CA PRO A 35 -25.80 99.84 40.53
C PRO A 35 -25.60 100.43 41.94
N ARG A 36 -25.39 99.56 42.93
CA ARG A 36 -24.84 99.91 44.26
C ARG A 36 -23.39 99.44 44.36
N SER A 37 -22.55 100.21 45.05
CA SER A 37 -21.12 99.94 45.22
C SER A 37 -20.78 99.33 46.59
N MET A 38 -19.55 98.81 46.67
CA MET A 38 -18.81 98.45 47.89
C MET A 38 -19.45 97.43 48.87
N ARG A 39 -18.87 96.22 48.85
CA ARG A 39 -17.94 95.82 49.93
C ARG A 39 -16.87 94.87 49.39
N SER A 40 -15.61 95.15 49.72
CA SER A 40 -14.48 94.30 49.39
C SER A 40 -14.40 93.12 50.35
N ILE A 41 -14.35 91.91 49.81
CA ILE A 41 -13.99 90.70 50.55
C ILE A 41 -12.48 90.48 50.32
N PRO A 42 -11.66 90.28 51.36
CA PRO A 42 -10.22 90.07 51.17
C PRO A 42 -9.94 88.74 50.44
N PRO A 43 -8.86 88.64 49.64
CA PRO A 43 -8.55 87.43 48.90
C PRO A 43 -8.16 86.30 49.84
N SER A 44 -9.05 85.32 50.02
CA SER A 44 -8.73 84.09 50.74
C SER A 44 -7.84 83.19 49.87
N SER A 45 -6.54 83.50 49.84
CA SER A 45 -5.50 82.69 49.20
C SER A 45 -5.23 81.40 49.98
N ARG A 46 -6.27 80.58 50.18
CA ARG A 46 -6.11 79.16 50.43
C ARG A 46 -5.75 78.53 49.09
N SER A 47 -4.44 78.37 48.85
CA SER A 47 -4.02 77.23 48.05
C SER A 47 -4.72 76.00 48.60
N LEU A 48 -5.42 75.26 47.73
CA LEU A 48 -5.89 73.94 48.10
C LEU A 48 -4.67 73.12 48.55
N PRO A 49 -4.78 72.28 49.59
CA PRO A 49 -3.70 71.35 49.90
C PRO A 49 -3.38 70.56 48.62
N PRO A 50 -2.10 70.23 48.35
CA PRO A 50 -1.76 69.42 47.19
C PRO A 50 -2.61 68.16 47.22
N LEU A 51 -3.23 67.83 46.09
CA LEU A 51 -4.07 66.64 46.00
C LEU A 51 -3.21 65.43 46.42
N PRO A 52 -3.77 64.50 47.23
CA PRO A 52 -3.01 63.36 47.71
C PRO A 52 -2.47 62.53 46.54
N ALA A 53 -1.41 61.76 46.76
CA ALA A 53 -0.96 60.77 45.78
C ALA A 53 -2.12 59.84 45.41
N VAL A 54 -2.21 59.46 44.13
CA VAL A 54 -3.30 58.60 43.62
C VAL A 54 -3.09 57.16 44.11
N GLU A 55 -1.83 56.74 44.14
CA GLU A 55 -1.38 55.37 44.33
C GLU A 55 -1.85 54.76 45.67
N PRO A 56 -1.70 55.43 46.84
CA PRO A 56 -2.19 54.89 48.11
C PRO A 56 -3.73 54.74 48.16
N ILE A 57 -4.45 55.54 47.37
CA ILE A 57 -5.92 55.46 47.26
C ILE A 57 -6.32 54.28 46.37
N LEU A 58 -5.51 53.94 45.37
CA LEU A 58 -5.69 52.72 44.57
C LEU A 58 -5.33 51.46 45.36
N GLU A 59 -4.29 51.49 46.19
CA GLU A 59 -3.97 50.40 47.13
C GLU A 59 -5.12 50.16 48.13
N GLU A 60 -5.64 51.24 48.74
CA GLU A 60 -6.84 51.22 49.61
C GLU A 60 -8.04 50.59 48.88
N ALA A 61 -8.32 51.02 47.65
CA ALA A 61 -9.44 50.53 46.85
C ALA A 61 -9.29 49.07 46.39
N ASN A 62 -8.07 48.66 45.99
CA ASN A 62 -7.76 47.29 45.58
C ASN A 62 -7.86 46.33 46.77
N ALA A 63 -7.32 46.70 47.93
CA ALA A 63 -7.42 45.88 49.15
C ALA A 63 -8.87 45.74 49.64
N ALA A 64 -9.70 46.78 49.48
CA ALA A 64 -11.14 46.69 49.75
C ALA A 64 -11.85 45.74 48.74
N LYS A 65 -11.53 45.84 47.44
CA LYS A 65 -12.05 44.97 46.38
C LYS A 65 -11.70 43.50 46.63
N GLU A 66 -10.45 43.18 46.99
CA GLU A 66 -10.00 41.82 47.31
C GLU A 66 -10.76 41.21 48.50
N ARG A 67 -11.10 42.03 49.50
CA ARG A 67 -11.92 41.63 50.67
C ARG A 67 -13.42 41.60 50.38
N SER A 68 -13.84 41.81 49.13
CA SER A 68 -15.25 41.97 48.72
C SER A 68 -16.00 43.13 49.43
N GLN A 69 -15.27 44.13 49.93
CA GLN A 69 -15.82 45.36 50.52
C GLN A 69 -16.21 46.35 49.40
N TRP A 70 -17.25 45.99 48.65
CA TRP A 70 -17.56 46.63 47.36
C TRP A 70 -17.84 48.14 47.46
N ASP A 71 -18.58 48.59 48.46
CA ASP A 71 -18.95 50.01 48.56
C ASP A 71 -17.78 50.89 49.05
N ASP A 72 -16.91 50.34 49.92
CA ASP A 72 -15.64 50.97 50.33
C ASP A 72 -14.71 51.11 49.12
N ALA A 73 -14.56 50.04 48.32
CA ALA A 73 -13.79 50.05 47.09
C ALA A 73 -14.33 51.07 46.07
N LEU A 74 -15.66 51.12 45.88
CA LEU A 74 -16.30 52.11 45.01
C LEU A 74 -16.15 53.55 45.51
N ALA A 75 -16.09 53.78 46.83
CA ALA A 75 -15.79 55.10 47.39
C ALA A 75 -14.33 55.50 47.14
N ALA A 76 -13.39 54.59 47.39
CA ALA A 76 -11.96 54.82 47.19
C ALA A 76 -11.60 55.03 45.70
N TYR A 77 -12.13 54.22 44.77
CA TYR A 77 -11.91 54.46 43.33
C TYR A 77 -12.51 55.80 42.84
N LYS A 78 -13.69 56.22 43.35
CA LYS A 78 -14.24 57.57 43.04
C LYS A 78 -13.35 58.70 43.58
N LYS A 79 -12.79 58.53 44.78
CA LYS A 79 -11.82 59.45 45.40
C LYS A 79 -10.54 59.54 44.57
N ALA A 80 -10.01 58.41 44.08
CA ALA A 80 -8.88 58.40 43.14
C ALA A 80 -9.20 59.09 41.81
N LEU A 81 -10.41 58.88 41.26
CA LEU A 81 -10.87 59.52 40.02
C LEU A 81 -11.00 61.06 40.12
N PHE A 82 -11.19 61.61 41.32
CA PHE A 82 -11.18 63.07 41.57
C PHE A 82 -9.75 63.64 41.70
N VAL A 83 -8.76 62.78 41.88
CA VAL A 83 -7.38 63.14 42.28
C VAL A 83 -6.36 62.90 41.17
N VAL A 84 -6.61 61.93 40.28
CA VAL A 84 -5.83 61.68 39.05
C VAL A 84 -5.85 62.90 38.11
N ASP A 85 -4.76 63.15 37.38
CA ASP A 85 -4.71 64.26 36.41
C ASP A 85 -5.80 64.07 35.35
N ALA A 86 -6.53 65.16 35.06
CA ALA A 86 -7.51 65.23 33.99
C ALA A 86 -6.94 64.85 32.61
N LYS A 87 -5.61 64.93 32.43
CA LYS A 87 -4.88 64.56 31.21
C LYS A 87 -4.42 63.10 31.16
N ASP A 88 -4.37 62.40 32.28
CA ASP A 88 -3.97 60.98 32.30
C ASP A 88 -5.17 60.07 32.02
N GLY A 89 -5.51 59.96 30.74
CA GLY A 89 -6.58 59.09 30.26
C GLY A 89 -6.33 57.60 30.55
N ALA A 90 -5.07 57.17 30.69
CA ALA A 90 -4.73 55.76 30.93
C ALA A 90 -5.00 55.36 32.40
N SER A 91 -4.60 56.20 33.36
CA SER A 91 -4.94 56.00 34.76
C SER A 91 -6.44 56.20 35.02
N GLN A 92 -7.08 57.19 34.39
CA GLN A 92 -8.55 57.33 34.45
C GLN A 92 -9.27 56.08 33.93
N ALA A 93 -8.86 55.54 32.77
CA ALA A 93 -9.43 54.32 32.21
C ALA A 93 -9.23 53.11 33.13
N SER A 94 -8.04 53.00 33.74
CA SER A 94 -7.73 51.95 34.73
C SER A 94 -8.63 52.02 35.97
N ILE A 95 -8.95 53.23 36.46
CA ILE A 95 -9.84 53.46 37.60
C ILE A 95 -11.30 53.17 37.24
N TYR A 96 -11.78 53.67 36.10
CA TYR A 96 -13.12 53.39 35.59
C TYR A 96 -13.35 51.88 35.35
N ALA A 97 -12.34 51.16 34.85
CA ALA A 97 -12.38 49.71 34.73
C ALA A 97 -12.49 49.01 36.09
N SER A 98 -11.75 49.45 37.12
CA SER A 98 -11.86 48.87 38.46
C SER A 98 -13.24 49.10 39.10
N ILE A 99 -13.84 50.28 38.87
CA ILE A 99 -15.23 50.58 39.24
C ILE A 99 -16.21 49.64 38.53
N ALA A 100 -16.00 49.39 37.24
CA ALA A 100 -16.83 48.50 36.45
C ALA A 100 -16.74 47.04 36.91
N GLU A 101 -15.54 46.54 37.19
CA GLU A 101 -15.31 45.19 37.73
C GLU A 101 -16.02 44.98 39.07
N VAL A 102 -15.92 45.92 40.01
CA VAL A 102 -16.64 45.84 41.30
C VAL A 102 -18.16 45.82 41.09
N LYS A 103 -18.68 46.63 40.16
CA LYS A 103 -20.10 46.63 39.82
C LYS A 103 -20.55 45.35 39.13
N SER A 104 -19.69 44.73 38.33
CA SER A 104 -19.93 43.42 37.73
C SER A 104 -20.05 42.34 38.83
N SER A 105 -19.15 42.36 39.82
CA SER A 105 -19.23 41.50 41.01
C SER A 105 -20.48 41.73 41.88
N GLN A 106 -21.05 42.95 41.85
CA GLN A 106 -22.35 43.27 42.46
C GLN A 106 -23.56 42.87 41.57
N GLY A 107 -23.35 42.24 40.40
CA GLY A 107 -24.41 41.89 39.44
C GLY A 107 -24.99 43.07 38.65
N ARG A 108 -24.39 44.26 38.73
CA ARG A 108 -24.91 45.52 38.18
C ARG A 108 -24.43 45.74 36.73
N ALA A 109 -24.68 44.76 35.86
CA ALA A 109 -24.12 44.68 34.50
C ALA A 109 -24.19 46.01 33.70
N ARG A 110 -25.37 46.64 33.58
CA ARG A 110 -25.55 47.93 32.88
C ARG A 110 -24.72 49.08 33.46
N GLU A 111 -24.47 49.07 34.77
CA GLU A 111 -23.60 50.08 35.38
C GLU A 111 -22.12 49.73 35.25
N ALA A 112 -21.75 48.45 35.18
CA ALA A 112 -20.39 48.03 34.88
C ALA A 112 -20.01 48.46 33.45
N GLU A 113 -20.86 48.09 32.49
CA GLU A 113 -20.85 48.55 31.09
C GLU A 113 -20.62 50.06 30.97
N SER A 114 -21.49 50.88 31.56
CA SER A 114 -21.37 52.35 31.51
C SER A 114 -20.07 52.90 32.13
N ASN A 115 -19.38 52.16 33.01
CA ASN A 115 -18.08 52.56 33.53
C ASN A 115 -16.92 52.05 32.65
N PHE A 116 -17.02 50.86 32.04
CA PHE A 116 -16.06 50.46 30.99
C PHE A 116 -16.14 51.37 29.75
N GLU A 117 -17.32 51.86 29.35
CA GLU A 117 -17.44 52.80 28.23
C GLU A 117 -16.86 54.19 28.54
N LYS A 118 -16.93 54.63 29.80
CA LYS A 118 -16.19 55.83 30.27
C LYS A 118 -14.69 55.61 30.24
N ALA A 119 -14.21 54.39 30.57
CA ALA A 119 -12.81 54.04 30.40
C ALA A 119 -12.37 54.09 28.93
N LEU A 120 -13.19 53.59 27.99
CA LEU A 120 -12.91 53.72 26.54
C LEU A 120 -13.03 55.16 26.03
N THR A 121 -13.83 56.00 26.68
CA THR A 121 -13.89 57.45 26.39
C THR A 121 -12.61 58.17 26.84
N ALA A 122 -12.02 57.76 27.96
CA ALA A 122 -10.75 58.31 28.47
C ALA A 122 -9.51 57.75 27.73
N PHE A 123 -9.53 56.46 27.36
CA PHE A 123 -8.49 55.82 26.56
C PHE A 123 -9.11 54.72 25.66
N PRO A 124 -9.34 54.99 24.36
CA PRO A 124 -10.04 54.07 23.45
C PRO A 124 -9.40 52.68 23.32
N GLY A 125 -8.08 52.58 23.50
CA GLY A 125 -7.32 51.32 23.48
C GLY A 125 -7.24 50.59 24.82
N HIS A 126 -8.07 50.91 25.82
CA HIS A 126 -7.95 50.30 27.16
C HIS A 126 -8.38 48.82 27.17
N MET A 127 -7.44 47.92 26.85
CA MET A 127 -7.68 46.48 26.66
C MET A 127 -8.55 45.87 27.77
N ARG A 128 -8.23 46.14 29.04
CA ARG A 128 -8.98 45.61 30.21
C ARG A 128 -10.46 45.98 30.20
N SER A 129 -10.82 47.16 29.67
CA SER A 129 -12.22 47.59 29.52
C SER A 129 -12.90 46.98 28.31
N ILE A 130 -12.17 46.79 27.20
CA ILE A 130 -12.70 46.11 26.02
C ILE A 130 -13.00 44.64 26.36
N GLU A 131 -12.13 43.98 27.13
CA GLU A 131 -12.36 42.61 27.62
C GLU A 131 -13.55 42.53 28.59
N GLY A 132 -13.67 43.48 29.53
CA GLY A 132 -14.84 43.58 30.39
C GLY A 132 -16.16 43.74 29.64
N LEU A 133 -16.18 44.57 28.58
CA LEU A 133 -17.36 44.76 27.73
C LEU A 133 -17.67 43.54 26.85
N ILE A 134 -16.66 42.86 26.31
CA ILE A 134 -16.83 41.59 25.60
C ILE A 134 -17.44 40.53 26.54
N LEU A 135 -16.96 40.41 27.78
CA LEU A 135 -17.47 39.44 28.75
C LEU A 135 -18.92 39.73 29.16
N LEU A 136 -19.27 40.99 29.45
CA LEU A 136 -20.65 41.39 29.75
C LEU A 136 -21.60 41.13 28.57
N ALA A 137 -21.19 41.47 27.35
CA ALA A 137 -22.00 41.22 26.15
C ALA A 137 -22.13 39.72 25.81
N LEU A 138 -21.15 38.89 26.16
CA LEU A 138 -21.23 37.43 26.02
C LEU A 138 -22.22 36.81 27.02
N ASP A 139 -22.22 37.26 28.29
CA ASP A 139 -23.16 36.79 29.32
C ASP A 139 -24.60 37.20 28.99
N GLY A 140 -24.81 38.45 28.60
CA GLY A 140 -26.10 38.96 28.10
C GLY A 140 -26.54 38.38 26.74
N ARG A 141 -25.66 37.63 26.04
CA ARG A 141 -25.86 37.10 24.67
C ARG A 141 -26.14 38.18 23.62
N GLU A 142 -25.59 39.37 23.81
CA GLU A 142 -25.79 40.54 22.96
C GLU A 142 -24.80 40.52 21.77
N TRP A 143 -24.97 39.55 20.87
CA TRP A 143 -23.94 39.17 19.87
C TRP A 143 -23.47 40.30 18.93
N GLU A 144 -24.33 41.24 18.54
CA GLU A 144 -23.91 42.42 17.75
C GLU A 144 -22.93 43.30 18.55
N ARG A 145 -23.17 43.49 19.85
CA ARG A 145 -22.26 44.23 20.74
C ARG A 145 -20.98 43.45 21.03
N VAL A 146 -21.04 42.12 21.10
CA VAL A 146 -19.83 41.28 21.12
C VAL A 146 -18.99 41.57 19.87
N ALA A 147 -19.58 41.58 18.66
CA ALA A 147 -18.86 41.92 17.43
C ALA A 147 -18.33 43.38 17.44
N GLU A 148 -19.07 44.33 17.99
CA GLU A 148 -18.64 45.73 18.13
C GLU A 148 -17.44 45.91 19.06
N TYR A 149 -17.49 45.36 20.29
CA TYR A 149 -16.37 45.47 21.23
C TYR A 149 -15.16 44.65 20.76
N ARG A 150 -15.36 43.54 20.04
CA ARG A 150 -14.27 42.81 19.37
C ARG A 150 -13.62 43.61 18.23
N LYS A 151 -14.36 44.41 17.45
CA LYS A 151 -13.75 45.37 16.51
C LYS A 151 -12.85 46.36 17.24
N LYS A 152 -13.32 46.96 18.34
CA LYS A 152 -12.49 47.86 19.17
C LYS A 152 -11.23 47.17 19.71
N ARG A 153 -11.28 45.86 20.02
CA ARG A 153 -10.09 45.05 20.34
C ARG A 153 -9.14 44.95 19.13
N CYS A 154 -9.66 44.61 17.95
CA CYS A 154 -8.88 44.51 16.72
C CYS A 154 -8.22 45.84 16.31
N ASP A 155 -8.86 46.97 16.60
CA ASP A 155 -8.27 48.30 16.37
C ASP A 155 -7.11 48.55 17.37
N ALA A 156 -7.28 48.16 18.63
CA ALA A 156 -6.37 48.42 19.74
C ALA A 156 -5.13 47.50 19.85
N VAL A 157 -5.19 46.24 19.36
CA VAL A 157 -4.03 45.33 19.39
C VAL A 157 -2.93 45.79 18.43
N ALA A 158 -1.67 45.46 18.75
CA ALA A 158 -0.51 46.02 18.06
C ALA A 158 -0.05 45.18 16.84
N SER A 159 -0.05 43.85 16.95
CA SER A 159 0.49 43.00 15.88
C SER A 159 -0.56 42.59 14.84
N SER A 160 -0.13 42.42 13.59
CA SER A 160 -0.97 41.89 12.51
C SER A 160 -1.54 40.49 12.82
N ALA A 161 -0.81 39.68 13.61
CA ALA A 161 -1.25 38.36 14.02
C ALA A 161 -2.45 38.42 14.98
N GLU A 162 -2.40 39.28 16.00
CA GLU A 162 -3.52 39.52 16.92
C GLU A 162 -4.74 40.12 16.20
N LYS A 163 -4.54 40.95 15.16
CA LYS A 163 -5.63 41.49 14.33
C LYS A 163 -6.33 40.40 13.54
N VAL A 164 -5.57 39.51 12.89
CA VAL A 164 -6.13 38.38 12.13
C VAL A 164 -6.85 37.38 13.04
N ASP A 165 -6.28 37.08 14.20
CA ASP A 165 -6.88 36.24 15.25
C ASP A 165 -8.22 36.83 15.76
N GLU A 166 -8.26 38.14 16.06
CA GLU A 166 -9.49 38.79 16.51
C GLU A 166 -10.53 38.95 15.38
N MET A 167 -10.11 39.20 14.13
CA MET A 167 -11.00 39.14 12.96
C MET A 167 -11.60 37.75 12.76
N GLY A 168 -10.83 36.68 13.04
CA GLY A 168 -11.35 35.32 13.10
C GLY A 168 -12.48 35.17 14.12
N ARG A 169 -12.29 35.67 15.35
CA ARG A 169 -13.33 35.66 16.40
C ARG A 169 -14.55 36.51 16.06
N ILE A 170 -14.38 37.63 15.36
CA ILE A 170 -15.49 38.46 14.87
C ILE A 170 -16.29 37.68 13.81
N ALA A 171 -15.61 36.99 12.89
CA ALA A 171 -16.25 36.14 11.89
C ALA A 171 -17.00 34.95 12.53
N ASP A 172 -16.48 34.34 13.60
CA ASP A 172 -17.17 33.30 14.38
C ASP A 172 -18.49 33.79 15.00
N VAL A 173 -18.54 35.05 15.45
CA VAL A 173 -19.78 35.66 15.97
C VAL A 173 -20.78 35.91 14.84
N TYR A 174 -20.34 36.41 13.68
CA TYR A 174 -21.23 36.57 12.52
C TYR A 174 -21.78 35.22 12.03
N GLU A 175 -20.93 34.22 11.82
CA GLU A 175 -21.30 32.91 11.31
C GLU A 175 -22.18 32.11 12.30
N PHE A 176 -21.70 31.91 13.53
CA PHE A 176 -22.31 30.94 14.47
C PHE A 176 -23.22 31.54 15.54
N ARG A 177 -23.41 32.87 15.57
CA ARG A 177 -24.32 33.54 16.53
C ARG A 177 -25.33 34.47 15.88
N LEU A 178 -24.93 35.17 14.82
CA LEU A 178 -25.81 36.09 14.08
C LEU A 178 -26.38 35.46 12.79
N GLY A 179 -25.87 34.30 12.35
CA GLY A 179 -26.33 33.61 11.15
C GLY A 179 -26.00 34.33 9.84
N ASP A 180 -24.97 35.18 9.86
CA ASP A 180 -24.58 36.06 8.75
C ASP A 180 -23.22 35.64 8.17
N PRO A 181 -23.19 34.64 7.26
CA PRO A 181 -21.96 34.22 6.60
C PRO A 181 -21.38 35.28 5.67
N LYS A 182 -22.16 36.33 5.30
CA LYS A 182 -21.68 37.42 4.46
C LYS A 182 -20.77 38.36 5.28
N ARG A 183 -21.23 38.85 6.44
CA ARG A 183 -20.38 39.64 7.35
C ARG A 183 -19.20 38.83 7.88
N ALA A 184 -19.35 37.51 8.07
CA ALA A 184 -18.23 36.62 8.40
C ALA A 184 -17.16 36.60 7.28
N ALA A 185 -17.58 36.43 6.02
CA ALA A 185 -16.66 36.45 4.88
C ALA A 185 -16.02 37.82 4.67
N GLU A 186 -16.78 38.92 4.69
CA GLU A 186 -16.26 40.29 4.56
C GLU A 186 -15.18 40.60 5.63
N THR A 187 -15.35 40.08 6.86
CA THR A 187 -14.36 40.23 7.93
C THR A 187 -13.09 39.41 7.65
N LEU A 188 -13.21 38.21 7.08
CA LEU A 188 -12.07 37.37 6.72
C LEU A 188 -11.37 37.84 5.44
N GLU A 189 -12.06 38.50 4.52
CA GLU A 189 -11.42 39.21 3.39
C GLU A 189 -10.49 40.31 3.91
N LEU A 190 -10.92 41.11 4.90
CA LEU A 190 -10.06 42.09 5.56
C LEU A 190 -8.87 41.44 6.30
N ALA A 191 -9.07 40.28 6.93
CA ALA A 191 -7.98 39.52 7.55
C ALA A 191 -6.96 39.03 6.50
N GLY A 192 -7.43 38.61 5.32
CA GLY A 192 -6.58 38.23 4.18
C GLY A 192 -5.74 39.38 3.63
N LEU A 193 -6.24 40.62 3.68
CA LEU A 193 -5.45 41.81 3.33
C LEU A 193 -4.33 42.12 4.36
N ILE A 194 -4.51 41.74 5.63
CA ILE A 194 -3.52 41.93 6.70
C ILE A 194 -2.48 40.81 6.71
N ALA A 195 -2.87 39.57 6.39
CA ALA A 195 -1.96 38.43 6.23
C ALA A 195 -2.26 37.65 4.94
N PRO A 196 -1.79 38.13 3.78
CA PRO A 196 -1.92 37.42 2.51
C PRO A 196 -1.33 36.01 2.59
N GLY A 197 -2.00 35.03 1.97
CA GLY A 197 -1.58 33.63 2.02
C GLY A 197 -1.81 32.91 3.35
N ASN A 198 -2.45 33.53 4.36
CA ASN A 198 -2.76 32.86 5.62
C ASN A 198 -3.73 31.68 5.40
N VAL A 199 -3.18 30.48 5.46
CA VAL A 199 -3.85 29.21 5.15
C VAL A 199 -5.13 29.00 5.96
N GLU A 200 -5.21 29.45 7.22
CA GLU A 200 -6.42 29.28 8.04
C GLU A 200 -7.53 30.26 7.60
N VAL A 201 -7.19 31.53 7.38
CA VAL A 201 -8.14 32.52 6.83
C VAL A 201 -8.70 32.04 5.49
N LEU A 202 -7.84 31.53 4.62
CA LEU A 202 -8.24 30.97 3.32
C LEU A 202 -9.08 29.69 3.46
N ARG A 203 -8.74 28.77 4.38
CA ARG A 203 -9.55 27.57 4.66
C ARG A 203 -10.96 27.93 5.14
N ARG A 204 -11.10 28.97 5.98
CA ARG A 204 -12.39 29.51 6.44
C ARG A 204 -13.17 30.18 5.30
N LEU A 205 -12.55 31.07 4.52
CA LEU A 205 -13.18 31.70 3.35
C LEU A 205 -13.68 30.67 2.32
N LYS A 206 -12.88 29.64 2.03
CA LYS A 206 -13.23 28.52 1.15
C LYS A 206 -14.48 27.76 1.65
N ASN A 207 -14.65 27.60 2.96
CA ASN A 207 -15.83 26.96 3.53
C ASN A 207 -17.07 27.89 3.41
N LEU A 208 -16.94 29.15 3.80
CA LEU A 208 -18.01 30.17 3.72
C LEU A 208 -18.52 30.39 2.29
N TYR A 209 -17.63 30.50 1.30
CA TYR A 209 -18.03 30.62 -0.11
C TYR A 209 -18.66 29.35 -0.66
N GLY A 210 -18.31 28.17 -0.13
CA GLY A 210 -19.02 26.92 -0.43
C GLY A 210 -20.45 26.90 0.11
N ALA A 211 -20.65 27.33 1.36
CA ALA A 211 -21.97 27.43 1.99
C ALA A 211 -22.87 28.46 1.28
N MET A 212 -22.31 29.63 0.96
CA MET A 212 -23.00 30.69 0.20
C MET A 212 -23.12 30.41 -1.31
N LYS A 213 -22.56 29.31 -1.82
CA LYS A 213 -22.55 28.92 -3.25
C LYS A 213 -21.89 29.96 -4.18
N LEU A 214 -20.95 30.75 -3.65
CA LEU A 214 -20.18 31.76 -4.37
C LEU A 214 -18.99 31.11 -5.10
N TRP A 215 -19.31 30.24 -6.06
CA TRP A 215 -18.36 29.29 -6.67
C TRP A 215 -17.12 29.95 -7.31
N ASN A 216 -17.22 31.18 -7.81
CA ASN A 216 -16.06 31.91 -8.34
C ASN A 216 -15.09 32.26 -7.21
N LYS A 217 -15.53 33.02 -6.19
CA LYS A 217 -14.72 33.32 -4.99
C LYS A 217 -14.16 32.06 -4.33
N GLN A 218 -14.91 30.94 -4.35
CA GLN A 218 -14.42 29.67 -3.82
C GLN A 218 -13.27 29.06 -4.65
N LEU A 219 -13.31 29.18 -5.98
CA LEU A 219 -12.19 28.79 -6.84
C LEU A 219 -10.97 29.70 -6.66
N ASP A 220 -11.20 31.01 -6.54
CA ASP A 220 -10.14 32.01 -6.34
C ASP A 220 -9.36 31.71 -5.03
N VAL A 221 -10.08 31.45 -3.93
CA VAL A 221 -9.47 31.06 -2.64
C VAL A 221 -8.83 29.67 -2.69
N LEU A 222 -9.35 28.71 -3.48
CA LEU A 222 -8.67 27.43 -3.73
C LEU A 222 -7.35 27.62 -4.51
N ASP A 223 -7.31 28.59 -5.42
CA ASP A 223 -6.14 28.92 -6.23
C ASP A 223 -5.07 29.68 -5.42
N GLU A 224 -5.49 30.50 -4.45
CA GLU A 224 -4.62 31.05 -3.41
C GLU A 224 -4.08 29.97 -2.47
N LEU A 225 -4.92 29.04 -1.99
CA LEU A 225 -4.48 27.89 -1.19
C LEU A 225 -3.47 27.00 -1.95
N CYS A 226 -3.60 26.86 -3.27
CA CYS A 226 -2.60 26.17 -4.10
C CYS A 226 -1.24 26.89 -4.19
N ARG A 227 -1.14 28.16 -3.77
CA ARG A 227 0.10 28.97 -3.80
C ARG A 227 0.62 29.38 -2.42
N ALA A 228 -0.13 29.14 -1.35
CA ALA A 228 0.26 29.53 0.00
C ALA A 228 1.51 28.77 0.46
N ASP A 229 2.44 29.49 1.10
CA ASP A 229 3.71 28.93 1.59
C ASP A 229 3.48 27.77 2.56
N GLY A 230 4.29 26.71 2.41
CA GLY A 230 4.20 25.50 3.21
C GLY A 230 3.16 24.46 2.76
N THR A 231 2.28 24.79 1.80
CA THR A 231 1.26 23.84 1.30
C THR A 231 1.91 22.65 0.59
N SER A 232 1.72 21.44 1.12
CA SER A 232 2.34 20.22 0.60
C SER A 232 1.80 19.83 -0.78
N PRO A 233 2.52 19.02 -1.59
CA PRO A 233 1.99 18.53 -2.86
C PRO A 233 0.65 17.80 -2.71
N GLU A 234 0.49 16.99 -1.66
CA GLU A 234 -0.73 16.26 -1.36
C GLU A 234 -1.89 17.23 -1.03
N GLU A 235 -1.63 18.25 -0.21
CA GLU A 235 -2.63 19.30 0.08
C GLU A 235 -3.03 20.10 -1.17
N ARG A 236 -2.06 20.49 -2.02
CA ARG A 236 -2.35 21.17 -3.29
C ARG A 236 -3.15 20.28 -4.24
N SER A 237 -2.86 18.98 -4.29
CA SER A 237 -3.62 18.01 -5.08
C SER A 237 -5.08 17.91 -4.63
N LEU A 238 -5.33 17.88 -3.32
CA LEU A 238 -6.68 17.93 -2.75
C LEU A 238 -7.40 19.25 -3.07
N HIS A 239 -6.69 20.38 -3.10
CA HIS A 239 -7.26 21.67 -3.50
C HIS A 239 -7.60 21.73 -5.00
N ARG A 240 -6.72 21.21 -5.87
CA ARG A 240 -6.97 21.08 -7.31
C ARG A 240 -8.13 20.12 -7.63
N LEU A 241 -8.24 19.01 -6.90
CA LEU A 241 -9.39 18.11 -6.96
C LEU A 241 -10.71 18.84 -6.59
N ALA A 242 -10.70 19.67 -5.53
CA ALA A 242 -11.88 20.48 -5.19
C ALA A 242 -12.23 21.51 -6.28
N GLN A 243 -11.24 22.13 -6.94
CA GLN A 243 -11.46 22.99 -8.10
C GLN A 243 -12.11 22.22 -9.26
N ALA A 244 -11.66 20.98 -9.53
CA ALA A 244 -12.23 20.12 -10.56
C ALA A 244 -13.69 19.72 -10.26
N GLU A 245 -14.00 19.34 -9.02
CA GLU A 245 -15.34 18.97 -8.58
C GLU A 245 -16.33 20.14 -8.67
N LEU A 246 -15.89 21.36 -8.36
CA LEU A 246 -16.67 22.58 -8.60
C LEU A 246 -16.88 22.84 -10.11
N LYS A 247 -15.84 22.71 -10.94
CA LYS A 247 -15.95 22.91 -12.39
C LYS A 247 -16.90 21.91 -13.04
N ALA A 248 -16.72 20.61 -12.81
CA ALA A 248 -17.59 19.59 -13.40
C ALA A 248 -19.01 19.62 -12.81
N GLY A 249 -19.13 19.60 -11.48
CA GLY A 249 -20.42 19.39 -10.79
C GLY A 249 -21.29 20.64 -10.64
N ARG A 250 -20.69 21.83 -10.45
CA ARG A 250 -21.43 23.09 -10.25
C ARG A 250 -21.46 23.97 -11.49
N MET A 251 -20.34 24.08 -12.21
CA MET A 251 -20.24 24.93 -13.41
C MET A 251 -20.48 24.19 -14.74
N ARG A 252 -20.52 22.85 -14.74
CA ARG A 252 -20.61 21.99 -15.95
C ARG A 252 -19.49 22.21 -16.97
N ASP A 253 -18.34 22.68 -16.48
CA ASP A 253 -17.12 23.02 -17.24
C ASP A 253 -16.14 21.84 -17.19
N GLU A 254 -16.52 20.72 -17.81
CA GLU A 254 -15.68 19.50 -17.86
C GLU A 254 -14.27 19.74 -18.44
N PRO A 255 -14.04 20.59 -19.46
CA PRO A 255 -12.69 20.88 -19.95
C PRO A 255 -11.77 21.49 -18.88
N LYS A 256 -12.26 22.46 -18.08
CA LYS A 256 -11.44 23.00 -16.98
C LYS A 256 -11.33 22.03 -15.81
N ALA A 257 -12.34 21.19 -15.58
CA ALA A 257 -12.22 20.11 -14.58
C ALA A 257 -11.09 19.13 -14.93
N LEU A 258 -10.99 18.68 -16.18
CA LEU A 258 -9.89 17.83 -16.66
C LEU A 258 -8.52 18.48 -16.44
N ALA A 259 -8.36 19.76 -16.75
CA ALA A 259 -7.12 20.50 -16.51
C ALA A 259 -6.72 20.52 -15.02
N PHE A 260 -7.68 20.77 -14.11
CA PHE A 260 -7.41 20.70 -12.67
C PHE A 260 -7.08 19.28 -12.19
N LEU A 261 -7.66 18.23 -12.77
CA LEU A 261 -7.36 16.84 -12.42
C LEU A 261 -5.96 16.41 -12.88
N GLU A 262 -5.52 16.82 -14.08
CA GLU A 262 -4.15 16.56 -14.54
C GLU A 262 -3.09 17.31 -13.71
N LEU A 263 -3.44 18.51 -13.21
CA LEU A 263 -2.62 19.25 -12.25
C LEU A 263 -2.65 18.63 -10.84
N ALA A 264 -3.75 18.03 -10.40
CA ALA A 264 -3.81 17.29 -9.14
C ALA A 264 -2.89 16.06 -9.18
N LEU A 265 -2.97 15.28 -10.26
CA LEU A 265 -2.07 14.14 -10.53
C LEU A 265 -0.62 14.55 -10.84
N ALA A 266 -0.32 15.85 -10.93
CA ALA A 266 1.03 16.39 -11.09
C ALA A 266 1.66 16.85 -9.78
N ASP A 267 0.86 17.22 -8.77
CA ASP A 267 1.37 17.38 -7.41
C ASP A 267 1.44 16.03 -6.68
N ASP A 268 0.40 15.20 -6.81
CA ASP A 268 0.31 13.88 -6.17
C ASP A 268 -0.21 12.82 -7.15
N PRO A 269 0.65 11.92 -7.67
CA PRO A 269 0.24 10.83 -8.54
C PRO A 269 -0.51 9.70 -7.80
N ALA A 270 -0.50 9.67 -6.47
CA ALA A 270 -1.23 8.69 -5.66
C ALA A 270 -2.69 9.09 -5.38
N ASN A 271 -3.16 10.23 -5.90
CA ASN A 271 -4.54 10.70 -5.75
C ASN A 271 -5.53 9.89 -6.61
N ASP A 272 -5.90 8.70 -6.12
CA ASP A 272 -6.81 7.77 -6.79
C ASP A 272 -8.19 8.37 -7.10
N ARG A 273 -8.65 9.36 -6.32
CA ARG A 273 -9.93 10.07 -6.55
C ARG A 273 -9.83 11.03 -7.75
N ALA A 274 -8.73 11.77 -7.88
CA ALA A 274 -8.48 12.58 -9.06
C ALA A 274 -8.34 11.72 -10.32
N LEU A 275 -7.62 10.59 -10.24
CA LEU A 275 -7.52 9.63 -11.33
C LEU A 275 -8.88 9.08 -11.72
N SER A 276 -9.67 8.58 -10.76
CA SER A 276 -10.99 8.00 -11.01
C SER A 276 -11.96 8.99 -11.67
N MET A 277 -11.94 10.25 -11.23
CA MET A 277 -12.77 11.31 -11.83
C MET A 277 -12.32 11.65 -13.25
N LEU A 278 -11.01 11.73 -13.51
CA LEU A 278 -10.46 11.99 -14.84
C LEU A 278 -10.81 10.86 -15.82
N VAL A 279 -10.58 9.61 -15.40
CA VAL A 279 -10.93 8.39 -16.16
C VAL A 279 -12.41 8.40 -16.51
N ALA A 280 -13.30 8.69 -15.55
CA ALA A 280 -14.74 8.75 -15.79
C ALA A 280 -15.14 9.82 -16.82
N ILE A 281 -14.57 11.04 -16.72
CA ILE A 281 -14.88 12.14 -17.66
C ILE A 281 -14.35 11.83 -19.06
N ARG A 282 -13.08 11.38 -19.20
CA ARG A 282 -12.51 11.04 -20.51
C ARG A 282 -13.19 9.82 -21.15
N THR A 283 -13.53 8.80 -20.37
CA THR A 283 -14.30 7.62 -20.82
C THR A 283 -15.69 8.03 -21.36
N LYS A 284 -16.41 8.89 -20.64
CA LYS A 284 -17.72 9.44 -21.07
C LYS A 284 -17.63 10.24 -22.38
N ARG A 285 -16.48 10.86 -22.66
CA ARG A 285 -16.22 11.68 -23.86
C ARG A 285 -15.52 10.90 -24.99
N GLU A 286 -15.22 9.63 -24.77
CA GLU A 286 -14.45 8.77 -25.69
C GLU A 286 -13.04 9.33 -26.05
N GLU A 287 -12.45 10.10 -25.14
CA GLU A 287 -11.12 10.72 -25.24
C GLU A 287 -10.01 9.71 -24.86
N TRP A 288 -9.94 8.61 -25.62
CA TRP A 288 -9.07 7.47 -25.34
C TRP A 288 -7.58 7.78 -25.53
N ALA A 289 -7.23 8.67 -26.47
CA ALA A 289 -5.85 9.03 -26.76
C ALA A 289 -5.26 9.93 -25.67
N GLU A 290 -6.06 10.90 -25.22
CA GLU A 290 -5.73 11.78 -24.09
C GLU A 290 -5.66 11.00 -22.78
N LEU A 291 -6.55 10.01 -22.59
CA LEU A 291 -6.51 9.11 -21.44
C LEU A 291 -5.23 8.24 -21.44
N ALA A 292 -4.82 7.71 -22.60
CA ALA A 292 -3.55 6.99 -22.73
C ALA A 292 -2.36 7.89 -22.37
N GLY A 293 -2.31 9.11 -22.91
CA GLY A 293 -1.27 10.09 -22.56
C GLY A 293 -1.25 10.51 -21.08
N VAL A 294 -2.39 10.50 -20.39
CA VAL A 294 -2.45 10.70 -18.93
C VAL A 294 -1.87 9.50 -18.18
N TYR A 295 -2.19 8.27 -18.59
CA TYR A 295 -1.61 7.07 -17.98
C TYR A 295 -0.09 7.00 -18.19
N GLU A 296 0.42 7.35 -19.38
CA GLU A 296 1.85 7.44 -19.67
C GLU A 296 2.57 8.38 -18.68
N ARG A 297 2.11 9.64 -18.58
CA ARG A 297 2.64 10.63 -17.63
C ARG A 297 2.51 10.21 -16.17
N LEU A 298 1.55 9.34 -15.85
CA LEU A 298 1.32 8.85 -14.50
C LEU A 298 2.28 7.69 -14.15
N ILE A 299 2.58 6.80 -15.08
CA ILE A 299 3.55 5.71 -14.90
C ILE A 299 4.93 6.30 -14.55
N ASP A 300 5.39 7.31 -15.30
CA ASP A 300 6.66 8.00 -15.03
C ASP A 300 6.72 8.59 -13.62
N ARG A 301 5.63 9.24 -13.18
CA ARG A 301 5.53 9.85 -11.84
C ARG A 301 5.51 8.82 -10.73
N LEU A 302 4.76 7.73 -10.89
CA LEU A 302 4.68 6.63 -9.93
C LEU A 302 6.02 5.89 -9.82
N ALA A 303 6.71 5.67 -10.95
CA ALA A 303 8.06 5.11 -10.97
C ALA A 303 9.06 6.03 -10.24
N ALA A 304 8.97 7.36 -10.42
CA ALA A 304 9.84 8.34 -9.76
C ALA A 304 9.69 8.38 -8.23
N ILE A 305 8.49 8.06 -7.69
CA ILE A 305 8.27 7.90 -6.23
C ILE A 305 8.41 6.46 -5.73
N GLY A 306 8.69 5.49 -6.61
CA GLY A 306 8.86 4.08 -6.27
C GLY A 306 7.56 3.28 -6.08
N ASP A 307 6.38 3.83 -6.39
CA ASP A 307 5.08 3.14 -6.31
C ASP A 307 4.90 2.17 -7.50
N ARG A 308 5.65 1.06 -7.44
CA ARG A 308 5.60 -0.04 -8.44
C ARG A 308 4.22 -0.68 -8.54
N GLU A 309 3.44 -0.65 -7.46
CA GLU A 309 2.12 -1.27 -7.37
C GLU A 309 1.09 -0.51 -8.20
N ARG A 310 0.97 0.82 -8.00
CA ARG A 310 0.10 1.63 -8.87
C ARG A 310 0.66 1.72 -10.28
N ALA A 311 1.98 1.81 -10.47
CA ALA A 311 2.58 1.85 -11.81
C ALA A 311 2.18 0.60 -12.63
N TRP A 312 2.18 -0.59 -12.02
CA TRP A 312 1.76 -1.84 -12.65
C TRP A 312 0.29 -1.81 -13.11
N ASP A 313 -0.62 -1.36 -12.24
CA ASP A 313 -2.05 -1.27 -12.55
C ASP A 313 -2.33 -0.21 -13.64
N VAL A 314 -1.60 0.91 -13.64
CA VAL A 314 -1.70 1.92 -14.71
C VAL A 314 -1.13 1.38 -16.04
N CYS A 315 -0.01 0.65 -16.04
CA CYS A 315 0.51 -0.05 -17.23
C CYS A 315 -0.52 -1.03 -17.82
N ARG A 316 -1.18 -1.83 -16.97
CA ARG A 316 -2.30 -2.70 -17.35
C ARG A 316 -3.46 -1.94 -18.01
N LYS A 317 -3.89 -0.82 -17.41
CA LYS A 317 -4.98 0.01 -17.92
C LYS A 317 -4.60 0.66 -19.26
N LEU A 318 -3.37 1.15 -19.40
CA LEU A 318 -2.84 1.70 -20.65
C LEU A 318 -2.81 0.64 -21.76
N GLY A 319 -2.28 -0.56 -21.49
CA GLY A 319 -2.26 -1.66 -22.44
C GLY A 319 -3.67 -2.07 -22.89
N THR A 320 -4.63 -2.08 -21.96
CA THR A 320 -6.05 -2.36 -22.25
C THR A 320 -6.66 -1.28 -23.16
N VAL A 321 -6.48 0.01 -22.85
CA VAL A 321 -7.01 1.12 -23.67
C VAL A 321 -6.35 1.14 -25.06
N ARG A 322 -5.03 0.95 -25.16
CA ARG A 322 -4.32 0.87 -26.44
C ARG A 322 -4.83 -0.30 -27.29
N ARG A 323 -4.99 -1.50 -26.72
CA ARG A 323 -5.52 -2.69 -27.41
C ARG A 323 -6.98 -2.51 -27.85
N ASP A 324 -7.87 -2.14 -26.93
CA ASP A 324 -9.32 -2.30 -27.12
C ASP A 324 -10.03 -1.04 -27.64
N ARG A 325 -9.40 0.14 -27.54
CA ARG A 325 -10.01 1.43 -27.92
C ARG A 325 -9.25 2.18 -29.00
N LEU A 326 -7.93 2.17 -28.94
CA LEU A 326 -7.08 2.81 -29.96
C LEU A 326 -6.66 1.87 -31.09
N LEU A 327 -6.82 0.54 -30.90
CA LEU A 327 -6.32 -0.52 -31.79
C LEU A 327 -4.79 -0.44 -32.03
N ASP A 328 -4.08 0.22 -31.12
CA ASP A 328 -2.63 0.39 -31.12
C ASP A 328 -1.97 -0.88 -30.56
N GLY A 329 -1.85 -1.90 -31.41
CA GLY A 329 -1.16 -3.15 -31.10
C GLY A 329 0.29 -2.96 -30.60
N PRO A 330 1.14 -2.15 -31.26
CA PRO A 330 2.50 -1.88 -30.81
C PRO A 330 2.56 -1.24 -29.41
N GLY A 331 1.86 -0.13 -29.18
CA GLY A 331 1.88 0.50 -27.87
C GLY A 331 1.17 -0.32 -26.78
N ALA A 332 0.21 -1.17 -27.14
CA ALA A 332 -0.35 -2.14 -26.20
C ALA A 332 0.68 -3.20 -25.78
N VAL A 333 1.50 -3.70 -26.70
CA VAL A 333 2.62 -4.61 -26.40
C VAL A 333 3.58 -3.96 -25.40
N ASP A 334 3.98 -2.70 -25.64
CA ASP A 334 4.96 -2.03 -24.78
C ASP A 334 4.40 -1.67 -23.39
N ALA A 335 3.13 -1.27 -23.29
CA ALA A 335 2.47 -1.04 -22.00
C ALA A 335 2.28 -2.35 -21.19
N LEU A 336 1.95 -3.46 -21.84
CA LEU A 336 1.84 -4.78 -21.18
C LEU A 336 3.22 -5.32 -20.77
N ARG A 337 4.28 -5.05 -21.53
CA ARG A 337 5.68 -5.33 -21.11
C ARG A 337 6.04 -4.54 -19.86
N GLY A 338 5.73 -3.24 -19.80
CA GLY A 338 5.93 -2.43 -18.60
C GLY A 338 5.21 -2.98 -17.37
N ALA A 339 4.00 -3.54 -17.53
CA ALA A 339 3.32 -4.26 -16.44
C ALA A 339 4.09 -5.53 -16.01
N ILE A 340 4.57 -6.33 -16.98
CA ILE A 340 5.32 -7.58 -16.73
C ILE A 340 6.71 -7.32 -16.12
N GLU A 341 7.37 -6.21 -16.44
CA GLU A 341 8.64 -5.78 -15.82
C GLU A 341 8.44 -5.28 -14.37
N LEU A 342 7.24 -4.78 -14.06
CA LEU A 342 6.86 -4.42 -12.70
C LEU A 342 6.47 -5.65 -11.86
N ARG A 343 5.72 -6.59 -12.45
CA ARG A 343 5.30 -7.88 -11.89
C ARG A 343 5.44 -9.04 -12.89
N PRO A 344 6.55 -9.81 -12.85
CA PRO A 344 6.80 -10.92 -13.77
C PRO A 344 5.73 -12.03 -13.77
N GLU A 345 5.00 -12.17 -12.68
CA GLU A 345 3.95 -13.16 -12.44
C GLU A 345 2.54 -12.76 -12.95
N ASP A 346 2.37 -11.57 -13.56
CA ASP A 346 1.07 -11.10 -14.07
C ASP A 346 0.54 -11.94 -15.25
N ALA A 347 -0.22 -12.97 -14.89
CA ALA A 347 -0.87 -13.90 -15.79
C ALA A 347 -1.88 -13.24 -16.76
N GLU A 348 -2.49 -12.11 -16.39
CA GLU A 348 -3.44 -11.41 -17.28
C GLU A 348 -2.70 -10.61 -18.35
N SER A 349 -1.67 -9.84 -17.96
CA SER A 349 -0.88 -9.07 -18.92
C SER A 349 -0.11 -9.96 -19.88
N ARG A 350 0.43 -11.10 -19.41
CA ARG A 350 1.03 -12.11 -20.29
C ARG A 350 0.01 -12.78 -21.22
N ALA A 351 -1.19 -13.09 -20.74
CA ALA A 351 -2.24 -13.66 -21.58
C ALA A 351 -2.72 -12.69 -22.69
N ALA A 352 -2.80 -11.38 -22.38
CA ALA A 352 -3.11 -10.34 -23.37
C ALA A 352 -1.94 -10.10 -24.34
N LEU A 353 -0.69 -10.14 -23.87
CA LEU A 353 0.50 -10.05 -24.70
C LEU A 353 0.60 -11.24 -25.69
N ALA A 354 0.23 -12.45 -25.24
CA ALA A 354 0.15 -13.63 -26.10
C ALA A 354 -0.92 -13.51 -27.19
N GLU A 355 -2.07 -12.87 -26.91
CA GLU A 355 -3.08 -12.55 -27.95
C GLU A 355 -2.49 -11.64 -29.03
N LEU A 356 -1.79 -10.58 -28.62
CA LEU A 356 -1.16 -9.61 -29.54
C LEU A 356 -0.08 -10.26 -30.41
N TYR A 357 0.79 -11.10 -29.82
CA TYR A 357 1.77 -11.88 -30.59
C TYR A 357 1.08 -12.88 -31.55
N SER A 358 0.04 -13.59 -31.09
CA SER A 358 -0.72 -14.52 -31.94
C SER A 358 -1.43 -13.81 -33.10
N ALA A 359 -1.98 -12.60 -32.87
CA ALA A 359 -2.62 -11.79 -33.90
C ALA A 359 -1.61 -11.25 -34.94
N LYS A 360 -0.39 -10.90 -34.48
CA LYS A 360 0.75 -10.55 -35.34
C LYS A 360 1.35 -11.76 -36.09
N GLY A 361 0.95 -12.98 -35.74
CA GLY A 361 1.47 -14.23 -36.32
C GLY A 361 2.73 -14.78 -35.65
N ASP A 362 3.26 -14.11 -34.61
CA ASP A 362 4.38 -14.62 -33.81
C ASP A 362 3.91 -15.67 -32.80
N ARG A 363 3.68 -16.87 -33.34
CA ARG A 363 3.25 -18.05 -32.56
C ARG A 363 4.30 -18.46 -31.52
N THR A 364 5.59 -18.18 -31.76
CA THR A 364 6.68 -18.57 -30.85
C THR A 364 6.68 -17.70 -29.60
N ALA A 365 6.53 -16.38 -29.76
CA ALA A 365 6.37 -15.48 -28.61
C ALA A 365 5.04 -15.73 -27.88
N ALA A 366 3.94 -15.96 -28.61
CA ALA A 366 2.65 -16.28 -28.00
C ALA A 366 2.68 -17.56 -27.14
N VAL A 367 3.32 -18.63 -27.61
CA VAL A 367 3.50 -19.87 -26.84
C VAL A 367 4.35 -19.63 -25.59
N ARG A 368 5.49 -18.94 -25.70
CA ARG A 368 6.38 -18.66 -24.54
C ARG A 368 5.71 -17.86 -23.43
N GLU A 369 4.87 -16.89 -23.79
CA GLU A 369 4.07 -16.15 -22.81
C GLU A 369 3.02 -17.06 -22.17
N LEU A 370 2.31 -17.90 -22.94
CA LEU A 370 1.32 -18.84 -22.40
C LEU A 370 1.92 -19.95 -21.54
N GLU A 371 3.10 -20.48 -21.87
CA GLU A 371 3.87 -21.38 -21.00
C GLU A 371 4.26 -20.70 -19.67
N THR A 372 4.49 -19.39 -19.71
CA THR A 372 4.77 -18.60 -18.50
C THR A 372 3.50 -18.34 -17.69
N VAL A 373 2.36 -18.06 -18.35
CA VAL A 373 1.04 -18.05 -17.69
C VAL A 373 0.72 -19.41 -17.06
N ALA A 374 1.04 -20.53 -17.71
CA ALA A 374 0.84 -21.87 -17.16
C ALA A 374 1.68 -22.11 -15.89
N ARG A 375 2.89 -21.54 -15.78
CA ARG A 375 3.72 -21.62 -14.57
C ARG A 375 3.19 -20.79 -13.40
N HIS A 376 2.63 -19.60 -13.65
CA HIS A 376 2.13 -18.71 -12.58
C HIS A 376 0.65 -18.92 -12.23
N ALA A 377 -0.16 -19.40 -13.19
CA ALA A 377 -1.60 -19.64 -13.04
C ALA A 377 -2.02 -21.00 -13.64
N PRO A 378 -1.49 -22.14 -13.14
CA PRO A 378 -1.66 -23.48 -13.75
C PRO A 378 -3.10 -23.98 -13.81
N PHE A 379 -4.04 -23.39 -13.06
CA PHE A 379 -5.46 -23.75 -13.11
C PHE A 379 -6.27 -22.91 -14.12
N ARG A 380 -5.64 -21.99 -14.85
CA ARG A 380 -6.29 -21.16 -15.88
C ARG A 380 -6.52 -21.95 -17.17
N ALA A 381 -7.65 -22.67 -17.26
CA ALA A 381 -8.02 -23.48 -18.42
C ALA A 381 -7.91 -22.75 -19.79
N GLN A 382 -8.19 -21.44 -19.84
CA GLN A 382 -8.07 -20.66 -21.08
C GLN A 382 -6.64 -20.65 -21.67
N THR A 383 -5.60 -20.76 -20.84
CA THR A 383 -4.20 -20.87 -21.28
C THR A 383 -3.99 -22.11 -22.13
N TYR A 384 -4.46 -23.25 -21.63
CA TYR A 384 -4.32 -24.57 -22.28
C TYR A 384 -5.12 -24.66 -23.58
N ARG A 385 -6.32 -24.06 -23.64
CA ARG A 385 -7.08 -23.95 -24.91
C ARG A 385 -6.32 -23.15 -25.97
N ARG A 386 -5.69 -22.04 -25.59
CA ARG A 386 -4.89 -21.20 -26.51
C ARG A 386 -3.63 -21.93 -26.99
N LEU A 387 -2.96 -22.67 -26.11
CA LEU A 387 -1.82 -23.52 -26.48
C LEU A 387 -2.28 -24.67 -27.41
N PHE A 388 -3.43 -25.30 -27.14
CA PHE A 388 -4.03 -26.32 -28.00
C PHE A 388 -4.28 -25.77 -29.41
N ASP A 389 -5.01 -24.65 -29.52
CA ASP A 389 -5.25 -23.91 -30.78
C ASP A 389 -3.95 -23.65 -31.55
N LEU A 390 -2.92 -23.13 -30.88
CA LEU A 390 -1.65 -22.79 -31.48
C LEU A 390 -0.87 -24.03 -31.95
N HIS A 391 -0.90 -25.13 -31.20
CA HIS A 391 -0.23 -26.38 -31.55
C HIS A 391 -0.96 -27.16 -32.64
N GLN A 392 -2.29 -27.18 -32.63
CA GLN A 392 -3.11 -27.80 -33.68
C GLN A 392 -2.91 -27.07 -35.02
N ARG A 393 -2.96 -25.73 -35.02
CA ARG A 393 -2.67 -24.89 -36.22
C ARG A 393 -1.21 -24.94 -36.66
N ALA A 394 -0.29 -25.38 -35.80
CA ALA A 394 1.11 -25.61 -36.11
C ALA A 394 1.44 -27.08 -36.45
N GLN A 395 0.43 -27.95 -36.55
CA GLN A 395 0.57 -29.39 -36.82
C GLN A 395 1.56 -30.09 -35.86
N ARG A 396 1.45 -29.79 -34.55
CA ARG A 396 2.22 -30.42 -33.47
C ARG A 396 1.31 -31.33 -32.63
N PRO A 397 0.96 -32.54 -33.10
CA PRO A 397 -0.06 -33.38 -32.46
C PRO A 397 0.31 -33.75 -31.02
N ASP A 398 1.59 -34.04 -30.73
CA ASP A 398 2.03 -34.34 -29.36
C ASP A 398 1.73 -33.19 -28.39
N ARG A 399 2.13 -31.97 -28.77
CA ARG A 399 1.92 -30.78 -27.93
C ARG A 399 0.44 -30.40 -27.83
N ALA A 400 -0.36 -30.64 -28.88
CA ALA A 400 -1.82 -30.49 -28.79
C ALA A 400 -2.45 -31.51 -27.83
N TRP A 401 -2.05 -32.79 -27.90
CA TRP A 401 -2.52 -33.83 -26.98
C TRP A 401 -2.14 -33.53 -25.52
N LEU A 402 -0.91 -33.07 -25.25
CA LEU A 402 -0.50 -32.63 -23.92
C LEU A 402 -1.45 -31.54 -23.36
N MET A 403 -1.82 -30.54 -24.16
CA MET A 403 -2.79 -29.51 -23.72
C MET A 403 -4.19 -30.06 -23.50
N ALA A 404 -4.63 -31.02 -24.32
CA ALA A 404 -5.93 -31.65 -24.18
C ALA A 404 -6.02 -32.48 -22.88
N THR A 405 -4.94 -33.17 -22.47
CA THR A 405 -4.90 -33.86 -21.15
C THR A 405 -4.92 -32.88 -19.97
N CYS A 406 -4.30 -31.69 -20.10
CA CYS A 406 -4.43 -30.64 -19.08
C CYS A 406 -5.88 -30.14 -18.97
N LEU A 407 -6.60 -30.05 -20.09
CA LEU A 407 -8.00 -29.63 -20.10
C LEU A 407 -8.96 -30.71 -19.57
N GLU A 408 -8.66 -32.00 -19.81
CA GLU A 408 -9.38 -33.11 -19.16
C GLU A 408 -9.25 -33.01 -17.63
N GLU A 409 -8.03 -32.79 -17.13
CA GLU A 409 -7.74 -32.69 -15.70
C GLU A 409 -8.24 -31.39 -15.03
N LEU A 410 -8.60 -30.38 -15.82
CA LEU A 410 -9.31 -29.17 -15.40
C LEU A 410 -10.84 -29.26 -15.60
N GLY A 411 -11.37 -30.36 -16.16
CA GLY A 411 -12.79 -30.51 -16.46
C GLY A 411 -13.31 -29.48 -17.49
N ALA A 412 -12.46 -29.12 -18.44
CA ALA A 412 -12.59 -27.89 -19.24
C ALA A 412 -12.45 -28.12 -20.76
N THR A 413 -12.61 -29.37 -21.22
CA THR A 413 -12.55 -29.79 -22.63
C THR A 413 -13.76 -29.33 -23.45
N ASP A 414 -13.67 -29.58 -24.75
CA ASP A 414 -14.78 -29.68 -25.69
C ASP A 414 -14.49 -30.84 -26.66
N VAL A 415 -15.42 -31.13 -27.57
CA VAL A 415 -15.36 -32.22 -28.55
C VAL A 415 -14.00 -32.32 -29.29
N SER A 416 -13.34 -31.20 -29.58
CA SER A 416 -12.04 -31.18 -30.28
C SER A 416 -10.92 -31.73 -29.40
N HIS A 417 -10.98 -31.43 -28.10
CA HIS A 417 -10.01 -31.88 -27.11
C HIS A 417 -10.29 -33.35 -26.73
N ASP A 418 -11.56 -33.71 -26.56
CA ASP A 418 -11.98 -35.07 -26.22
C ASP A 418 -11.56 -36.06 -27.33
N LEU A 419 -11.78 -35.72 -28.61
CA LEU A 419 -11.33 -36.52 -29.76
C LEU A 419 -9.80 -36.73 -29.78
N VAL A 420 -9.01 -35.69 -29.50
CA VAL A 420 -7.54 -35.79 -29.46
C VAL A 420 -7.08 -36.65 -28.26
N VAL A 421 -7.78 -36.58 -27.13
CA VAL A 421 -7.51 -37.42 -25.96
C VAL A 421 -7.86 -38.89 -26.25
N GLU A 422 -9.01 -39.17 -26.86
CA GLU A 422 -9.41 -40.53 -27.27
C GLU A 422 -8.48 -41.12 -28.33
N GLN A 423 -8.04 -40.33 -29.31
CA GLN A 423 -7.17 -40.77 -30.39
C GLN A 423 -5.76 -41.20 -29.93
N PHE A 424 -5.22 -40.56 -28.89
CA PHE A 424 -3.80 -40.68 -28.54
C PHE A 424 -3.50 -41.09 -27.08
N ARG A 425 -4.49 -41.38 -26.24
CA ARG A 425 -4.22 -41.90 -24.88
C ARG A 425 -3.49 -43.25 -24.96
N PRO A 426 -2.38 -43.47 -24.23
CA PRO A 426 -1.65 -44.73 -24.27
C PRO A 426 -2.24 -45.80 -23.33
N ASP A 427 -2.35 -47.03 -23.83
CA ASP A 427 -2.74 -48.25 -23.06
C ASP A 427 -1.68 -48.75 -22.06
N GLY A 428 -0.65 -47.94 -21.77
CA GLY A 428 0.49 -48.35 -20.96
C GLY A 428 1.46 -47.21 -20.67
N PRO A 429 2.55 -47.48 -19.93
CA PRO A 429 3.64 -46.52 -19.77
C PRO A 429 4.31 -46.22 -21.12
N ILE A 430 5.09 -45.15 -21.17
CA ILE A 430 5.84 -44.78 -22.38
C ILE A 430 6.78 -45.92 -22.84
N ARG A 431 7.13 -45.94 -24.12
CA ARG A 431 8.01 -46.96 -24.72
C ARG A 431 9.25 -46.31 -25.36
N PRO A 432 10.18 -45.79 -24.54
CA PRO A 432 11.30 -45.01 -25.05
C PRO A 432 12.26 -45.86 -25.89
N THR A 433 12.71 -45.28 -27.01
CA THR A 433 13.75 -45.86 -27.88
C THR A 433 15.15 -45.58 -27.34
N THR A 434 15.27 -44.59 -26.45
CA THR A 434 16.52 -44.04 -25.96
C THR A 434 16.36 -43.68 -24.48
N GLY A 435 17.35 -44.02 -23.65
CA GLY A 435 17.37 -43.59 -22.24
C GLY A 435 17.57 -42.08 -22.11
N MET A 436 17.27 -41.54 -20.93
CA MET A 436 17.65 -40.16 -20.59
C MET A 436 19.18 -39.96 -20.60
N THR A 437 19.59 -38.69 -20.52
CA THR A 437 20.97 -38.30 -20.20
C THR A 437 20.94 -37.25 -19.08
N ASP A 438 22.07 -37.03 -18.41
CA ASP A 438 22.16 -36.05 -17.32
C ASP A 438 21.88 -34.60 -17.77
N ALA A 439 22.26 -34.27 -19.02
CA ALA A 439 21.90 -33.01 -19.65
C ALA A 439 20.37 -32.84 -19.75
N TRP A 440 19.61 -33.91 -20.05
CA TRP A 440 18.14 -33.82 -20.19
C TRP A 440 17.42 -33.72 -18.85
N TRP A 441 17.99 -34.26 -17.77
CA TRP A 441 17.54 -33.95 -16.41
C TRP A 441 17.58 -32.44 -16.17
N THR A 442 18.74 -31.84 -16.46
CA THR A 442 19.03 -30.41 -16.25
C THR A 442 18.23 -29.48 -17.16
N GLU A 443 18.23 -29.71 -18.48
CA GLU A 443 17.59 -28.83 -19.46
C GLU A 443 16.05 -28.87 -19.41
N CYS A 444 15.46 -30.00 -19.01
CA CYS A 444 14.04 -30.25 -19.30
C CYS A 444 13.21 -30.78 -18.12
N LEU A 445 13.80 -31.53 -17.17
CA LEU A 445 13.02 -32.25 -16.15
C LEU A 445 13.00 -31.54 -14.78
N ARG A 446 14.13 -30.93 -14.37
CA ARG A 446 14.28 -30.26 -13.06
C ARG A 446 13.20 -29.20 -12.81
N ALA A 447 12.68 -29.17 -11.58
CA ALA A 447 11.61 -28.28 -11.14
C ALA A 447 12.14 -26.93 -10.61
N PRO A 448 11.29 -25.88 -10.54
CA PRO A 448 11.62 -24.62 -9.90
C PRO A 448 12.07 -24.80 -8.44
N GLY A 449 12.99 -23.94 -7.99
CA GLY A 449 13.63 -24.05 -6.67
C GLY A 449 14.87 -24.94 -6.63
N THR A 450 15.26 -25.58 -7.75
CA THR A 450 16.54 -26.28 -7.83
C THR A 450 17.70 -25.28 -7.87
N ASP A 451 18.83 -25.67 -7.27
CA ASP A 451 20.02 -24.86 -7.09
C ASP A 451 21.23 -25.74 -7.41
N ASP A 452 21.95 -25.43 -8.50
CA ASP A 452 23.07 -26.24 -9.00
C ASP A 452 24.19 -26.38 -7.95
N ILE A 453 24.54 -25.29 -7.27
CA ILE A 453 25.61 -25.29 -6.25
C ILE A 453 25.22 -26.15 -5.03
N VAL A 454 23.94 -26.16 -4.64
CA VAL A 454 23.44 -27.09 -3.60
C VAL A 454 23.53 -28.54 -4.07
N CYS A 455 23.15 -28.81 -5.32
CA CYS A 455 23.30 -30.14 -5.93
C CYS A 455 24.77 -30.58 -5.99
N ASP A 456 25.69 -29.68 -6.32
CA ASP A 456 27.12 -29.98 -6.47
C ASP A 456 27.80 -30.23 -5.12
N VAL A 457 27.52 -29.40 -4.10
CA VAL A 457 27.95 -29.66 -2.71
C VAL A 457 27.42 -31.00 -2.21
N LEU A 458 26.13 -31.29 -2.38
CA LEU A 458 25.52 -32.54 -1.91
C LEU A 458 26.02 -33.76 -2.69
N ARG A 459 26.29 -33.62 -4.00
CA ARG A 459 26.90 -34.67 -4.83
C ARG A 459 28.32 -34.98 -4.37
N ALA A 460 29.14 -33.96 -4.11
CA ALA A 460 30.52 -34.10 -3.67
C ALA A 460 30.64 -34.83 -2.32
N VAL A 461 29.70 -34.63 -1.38
CA VAL A 461 29.72 -35.30 -0.07
C VAL A 461 28.85 -36.57 0.02
N SER A 462 28.07 -36.89 -1.01
CA SER A 462 26.98 -37.88 -0.96
C SER A 462 27.39 -39.22 -0.35
N ARG A 463 28.48 -39.83 -0.86
CA ARG A 463 29.03 -41.10 -0.35
C ARG A 463 29.46 -40.99 1.12
N ALA A 464 30.27 -39.98 1.44
CA ALA A 464 30.79 -39.76 2.80
C ALA A 464 29.66 -39.53 3.82
N ALA A 465 28.64 -38.76 3.46
CA ALA A 465 27.46 -38.51 4.29
C ALA A 465 26.65 -39.80 4.55
N VAL A 466 26.44 -40.62 3.51
CA VAL A 466 25.79 -41.94 3.64
C VAL A 466 26.58 -42.87 4.56
N GLU A 467 27.91 -42.95 4.40
CA GLU A 467 28.79 -43.76 5.24
C GLU A 467 28.78 -43.32 6.72
N VAL A 468 28.65 -42.02 7.00
CA VAL A 468 28.46 -41.51 8.37
C VAL A 468 27.13 -42.01 8.94
N GLN A 469 26.01 -41.78 8.26
CA GLN A 469 24.69 -42.16 8.79
C GLN A 469 24.54 -43.70 8.92
N LEU A 470 25.10 -44.49 8.01
CA LEU A 470 25.13 -45.95 8.13
C LEU A 470 25.91 -46.42 9.37
N ALA A 471 27.10 -45.86 9.61
CA ALA A 471 27.90 -46.17 10.80
C ALA A 471 27.16 -45.78 12.09
N GLU A 472 26.42 -44.66 12.09
CA GLU A 472 25.59 -44.25 13.22
C GLU A 472 24.40 -45.19 13.45
N LEU A 473 23.68 -45.57 12.40
CA LEU A 473 22.56 -46.51 12.50
C LEU A 473 23.04 -47.88 12.99
N ALA A 474 24.20 -48.35 12.55
CA ALA A 474 24.84 -49.56 13.06
C ALA A 474 25.18 -49.43 14.55
N ALA A 475 25.86 -48.36 14.96
CA ALA A 475 26.21 -48.11 16.37
C ALA A 475 24.99 -47.98 17.29
N LYS A 476 23.90 -47.37 16.78
CA LYS A 476 22.61 -47.22 17.47
C LYS A 476 21.75 -48.50 17.43
N LYS A 477 22.19 -49.57 16.76
CA LYS A 477 21.43 -50.80 16.47
C LYS A 477 20.07 -50.54 15.80
N LYS A 478 20.04 -49.54 14.91
CA LYS A 478 18.88 -49.11 14.11
C LYS A 478 19.05 -49.32 12.60
N LEU A 479 20.17 -49.89 12.16
CA LEU A 479 20.37 -50.30 10.76
C LEU A 479 19.40 -51.43 10.41
N VAL A 480 18.72 -51.34 9.27
CA VAL A 480 17.70 -52.32 8.85
C VAL A 480 18.39 -53.54 8.24
N ALA A 481 18.29 -54.70 8.90
CA ALA A 481 18.71 -55.97 8.34
C ALA A 481 17.64 -56.47 7.35
N LEU A 482 17.98 -56.47 6.06
CA LEU A 482 17.13 -57.04 5.00
C LEU A 482 17.47 -58.52 4.80
N ASP A 483 16.45 -59.37 4.72
CA ASP A 483 16.62 -60.80 4.47
C ASP A 483 17.05 -61.05 3.01
N PRO A 484 18.24 -61.64 2.75
CA PRO A 484 18.69 -61.98 1.40
C PRO A 484 17.72 -62.89 0.62
N ALA A 485 16.89 -63.69 1.29
CA ALA A 485 15.89 -64.54 0.62
C ALA A 485 14.73 -63.73 0.01
N THR A 486 14.50 -62.49 0.46
CA THR A 486 13.49 -61.59 -0.12
C THR A 486 14.01 -60.77 -1.31
N LYS A 487 15.32 -60.76 -1.53
CA LYS A 487 15.99 -60.04 -2.62
C LYS A 487 15.55 -60.56 -3.99
N GLN A 488 15.34 -59.66 -4.93
CA GLN A 488 14.86 -59.96 -6.28
C GLN A 488 15.97 -59.85 -7.32
N ASP A 489 16.02 -60.81 -8.25
CA ASP A 489 16.84 -60.70 -9.45
C ASP A 489 16.22 -59.74 -10.48
N LYS A 490 17.08 -59.17 -11.33
CA LYS A 490 16.71 -58.24 -12.42
C LYS A 490 15.84 -58.90 -13.51
N GLY A 491 15.81 -60.24 -13.56
CA GLY A 491 14.90 -61.04 -14.39
C GLY A 491 13.62 -61.51 -13.70
N SER A 492 13.33 -61.08 -12.46
CA SER A 492 12.11 -61.48 -11.72
C SER A 492 10.84 -61.20 -12.52
N THR A 493 9.86 -62.11 -12.44
CA THR A 493 8.58 -62.00 -13.17
C THR A 493 7.61 -61.00 -12.54
N ALA A 494 7.85 -60.58 -11.29
CA ALA A 494 7.00 -59.65 -10.56
C ALA A 494 6.91 -58.28 -11.27
N SER A 495 5.69 -57.81 -11.55
CA SER A 495 5.43 -56.60 -12.35
C SER A 495 6.13 -55.36 -11.81
N ILE A 496 6.16 -55.17 -10.48
CA ILE A 496 6.85 -54.04 -9.85
C ILE A 496 8.37 -54.09 -10.05
N VAL A 497 9.00 -55.27 -9.92
CA VAL A 497 10.44 -55.46 -10.15
C VAL A 497 10.79 -55.16 -11.60
N ARG A 498 10.01 -55.70 -12.55
CA ARG A 498 10.17 -55.40 -13.98
C ARG A 498 10.02 -53.91 -14.29
N THR A 499 9.07 -53.24 -13.63
CA THR A 499 8.84 -51.80 -13.79
C THR A 499 10.01 -50.99 -13.26
N PHE A 500 10.60 -51.36 -12.12
CA PHE A 500 11.83 -50.74 -11.61
C PHE A 500 13.04 -50.95 -12.54
N VAL A 501 13.26 -52.18 -13.02
CA VAL A 501 14.35 -52.51 -13.96
C VAL A 501 14.22 -51.74 -15.27
N TRP A 502 12.99 -51.53 -15.75
CA TRP A 502 12.69 -50.70 -16.92
C TRP A 502 12.88 -49.20 -16.63
N ALA A 503 12.31 -48.70 -15.52
CA ALA A 503 12.36 -47.28 -15.16
C ALA A 503 13.80 -46.79 -14.94
N ALA A 504 14.65 -47.59 -14.28
CA ALA A 504 16.06 -47.26 -14.08
C ALA A 504 16.81 -47.13 -15.42
N ARG A 505 16.50 -47.97 -16.41
CA ARG A 505 17.08 -47.88 -17.77
C ARG A 505 16.52 -46.72 -18.58
N ALA A 506 15.23 -46.38 -18.40
CA ALA A 506 14.59 -45.27 -19.10
C ALA A 506 15.09 -43.90 -18.60
N LEU A 507 15.36 -43.79 -17.30
CA LEU A 507 15.81 -42.57 -16.63
C LEU A 507 17.35 -42.40 -16.55
N ASP A 508 18.11 -43.42 -16.99
CA ASP A 508 19.56 -43.57 -16.81
C ASP A 508 20.01 -43.39 -15.34
N LEU A 509 19.45 -44.22 -14.46
CA LEU A 509 19.66 -44.18 -13.02
C LEU A 509 20.17 -45.53 -12.47
N PRO A 510 20.97 -45.53 -11.39
CA PRO A 510 21.38 -46.75 -10.72
C PRO A 510 20.15 -47.49 -10.17
N LEU A 511 20.00 -48.76 -10.53
CA LEU A 511 18.97 -49.63 -9.99
C LEU A 511 19.40 -50.13 -8.59
N PRO A 512 18.71 -49.75 -7.50
CA PRO A 512 18.98 -50.31 -6.17
C PRO A 512 18.63 -51.80 -6.10
N ASP A 513 19.18 -52.49 -5.10
CA ASP A 513 18.72 -53.82 -4.73
C ASP A 513 17.24 -53.78 -4.30
N LEU A 514 16.43 -54.67 -4.87
CA LEU A 514 14.99 -54.72 -4.63
C LEU A 514 14.62 -55.90 -3.73
N TYR A 515 13.85 -55.66 -2.68
CA TYR A 515 13.43 -56.67 -1.71
C TYR A 515 11.90 -56.67 -1.60
N LEU A 516 11.27 -57.85 -1.66
CA LEU A 516 9.81 -57.97 -1.42
C LEU A 516 9.57 -58.17 0.07
N VAL A 517 9.05 -57.15 0.75
CA VAL A 517 8.82 -57.13 2.21
C VAL A 517 7.34 -56.90 2.46
N ASP A 518 6.73 -57.58 3.43
CA ASP A 518 5.27 -57.51 3.60
C ASP A 518 4.79 -56.20 4.26
N ASP A 519 5.53 -55.71 5.27
CA ASP A 519 5.23 -54.43 5.95
C ASP A 519 6.10 -53.29 5.39
N VAL A 520 5.53 -52.52 4.46
CA VAL A 520 6.10 -51.26 3.94
C VAL A 520 4.97 -50.22 3.89
N PRO A 521 4.89 -49.27 4.85
CA PRO A 521 3.72 -48.40 5.01
C PRO A 521 3.32 -47.58 3.77
N THR A 522 4.29 -47.19 2.94
CA THR A 522 4.07 -46.45 1.68
C THR A 522 4.09 -47.33 0.43
N GLY A 523 4.13 -48.65 0.58
CA GLY A 523 4.29 -49.62 -0.52
C GLY A 523 5.67 -49.63 -1.18
N ILE A 524 6.39 -48.51 -1.18
CA ILE A 524 7.79 -48.40 -1.58
C ILE A 524 8.53 -47.59 -0.51
N ALA A 525 9.69 -48.08 -0.08
CA ALA A 525 10.58 -47.35 0.82
C ALA A 525 12.06 -47.58 0.44
N ALA A 526 12.86 -46.52 0.49
CA ALA A 526 14.31 -46.61 0.38
C ALA A 526 14.86 -47.05 1.75
N VAL A 527 15.77 -48.02 1.76
CA VAL A 527 16.26 -48.62 3.01
C VAL A 527 17.71 -48.19 3.26
N PRO A 528 18.02 -47.59 4.42
CA PRO A 528 19.39 -47.37 4.85
C PRO A 528 20.12 -48.71 5.06
N ALA A 529 20.91 -49.09 4.06
CA ALA A 529 21.70 -50.32 4.01
C ALA A 529 23.04 -50.07 3.31
N GLU A 530 24.00 -51.00 3.47
CA GLU A 530 25.38 -50.88 2.95
C GLU A 530 25.45 -50.77 1.42
N SER A 531 24.49 -51.36 0.72
CA SER A 531 24.25 -51.14 -0.71
C SER A 531 22.91 -50.44 -0.91
N PRO A 532 22.76 -49.55 -1.90
CA PRO A 532 21.49 -48.86 -2.17
C PRO A 532 20.34 -49.85 -2.35
N ALA A 533 19.34 -49.80 -1.47
CA ALA A 533 18.28 -50.80 -1.38
C ALA A 533 16.87 -50.17 -1.33
N THR A 534 15.87 -50.89 -1.85
CA THR A 534 14.45 -50.53 -1.81
C THR A 534 13.61 -51.73 -1.35
N ALA A 535 12.75 -51.51 -0.37
CA ALA A 535 11.72 -52.44 0.05
C ALA A 535 10.41 -52.18 -0.70
N LEU A 536 9.76 -53.25 -1.16
CA LEU A 536 8.54 -53.23 -1.96
C LEU A 536 7.42 -54.02 -1.25
N GLY A 537 6.43 -53.28 -0.77
CA GLY A 537 5.27 -53.72 0.00
C GLY A 537 4.18 -54.41 -0.81
N GLU A 538 3.31 -55.14 -0.13
CA GLU A 538 2.15 -55.81 -0.72
C GLU A 538 1.26 -54.88 -1.56
N THR A 539 1.11 -53.61 -1.14
CA THR A 539 0.31 -52.59 -1.82
C THR A 539 0.80 -52.20 -3.22
N VAL A 540 2.05 -52.52 -3.58
CA VAL A 540 2.56 -52.40 -4.97
C VAL A 540 2.78 -53.75 -5.66
N ARG A 541 2.58 -54.87 -4.94
CA ARG A 541 2.55 -56.22 -5.55
C ARG A 541 1.19 -56.54 -6.19
N ARG A 542 0.11 -55.88 -5.77
CA ARG A 542 -1.27 -56.11 -6.26
C ARG A 542 -2.04 -54.80 -6.50
N GLY A 543 -3.11 -54.87 -7.29
CA GLY A 543 -4.11 -53.79 -7.45
C GLY A 543 -3.75 -52.61 -8.37
N LEU A 544 -2.46 -52.29 -8.56
CA LEU A 544 -2.00 -51.17 -9.39
C LEU A 544 -1.70 -51.58 -10.84
N THR A 545 -2.01 -50.70 -11.80
CA THR A 545 -1.67 -50.88 -13.22
C THR A 545 -0.19 -50.57 -13.47
N VAL A 546 0.37 -51.07 -14.58
CA VAL A 546 1.78 -50.84 -14.93
C VAL A 546 2.09 -49.33 -15.06
N GLN A 547 1.17 -48.51 -15.56
CA GLN A 547 1.34 -47.04 -15.58
C GLN A 547 1.46 -46.43 -14.17
N GLN A 548 0.63 -46.90 -13.22
CA GLN A 548 0.70 -46.45 -11.82
C GLN A 548 2.03 -46.89 -11.17
N LEU A 549 2.48 -48.12 -11.44
CA LEU A 549 3.79 -48.58 -10.99
C LEU A 549 4.94 -47.79 -11.63
N SER A 550 4.82 -47.39 -12.90
CA SER A 550 5.82 -46.56 -13.59
C SER A 550 5.93 -45.16 -13.01
N PHE A 551 4.81 -44.55 -12.61
CA PHE A 551 4.83 -43.28 -11.85
C PHE A 551 5.61 -43.43 -10.54
N LEU A 552 5.24 -44.44 -9.73
CA LEU A 552 5.83 -44.66 -8.42
C LEU A 552 7.32 -45.03 -8.51
N ALA A 553 7.71 -45.90 -9.45
CA ALA A 553 9.10 -46.29 -9.67
C ALA A 553 9.96 -45.12 -10.17
N GLY A 554 9.47 -44.31 -11.13
CA GLY A 554 10.22 -43.14 -11.63
C GLY A 554 10.43 -42.07 -10.55
N ARG A 555 9.39 -41.79 -9.76
CA ARG A 555 9.50 -40.88 -8.60
C ARG A 555 10.48 -41.42 -7.55
N HIS A 556 10.39 -42.70 -7.21
CA HIS A 556 11.28 -43.31 -6.22
C HIS A 556 12.75 -43.34 -6.67
N LEU A 557 13.02 -43.74 -7.92
CA LEU A 557 14.37 -43.79 -8.46
C LEU A 557 15.04 -42.42 -8.53
N THR A 558 14.28 -41.34 -8.69
CA THR A 558 14.83 -39.96 -8.73
C THR A 558 15.61 -39.61 -7.45
N TYR A 559 15.27 -40.21 -6.30
CA TYR A 559 16.03 -40.04 -5.06
C TYR A 559 17.40 -40.74 -5.05
N TYR A 560 17.71 -41.63 -6.00
CA TYR A 560 19.01 -42.29 -6.13
C TYR A 560 20.00 -41.51 -7.01
N ARG A 561 19.64 -40.31 -7.49
CA ARG A 561 20.62 -39.36 -8.06
C ARG A 561 21.58 -38.90 -6.96
N PRO A 562 22.90 -38.81 -7.21
CA PRO A 562 23.89 -38.50 -6.18
C PRO A 562 23.59 -37.27 -5.31
N GLU A 563 23.13 -36.18 -5.91
CA GLU A 563 22.73 -34.95 -5.21
C GLU A 563 21.45 -35.10 -4.35
N HIS A 564 20.53 -35.98 -4.73
CA HIS A 564 19.26 -36.19 -4.01
C HIS A 564 19.38 -37.26 -2.92
N TYR A 565 20.28 -38.23 -3.09
CA TYR A 565 20.42 -39.42 -2.23
C TYR A 565 20.64 -39.12 -0.74
N PRO A 566 21.30 -38.02 -0.33
CA PRO A 566 21.33 -37.62 1.08
C PRO A 566 19.94 -37.51 1.73
N LEU A 567 18.88 -37.15 1.01
CA LEU A 567 17.50 -37.07 1.56
C LEU A 567 16.94 -38.42 2.04
N VAL A 568 17.51 -39.55 1.62
CA VAL A 568 17.16 -40.88 2.14
C VAL A 568 17.69 -41.08 3.57
N PHE A 569 18.78 -40.40 3.93
CA PHE A 569 19.52 -40.54 5.18
C PHE A 569 19.38 -39.34 6.13
N TYR A 570 19.08 -38.17 5.55
CA TYR A 570 18.93 -36.86 6.18
C TYR A 570 17.57 -36.28 5.73
N PRO A 571 16.44 -36.83 6.20
CA PRO A 571 15.13 -36.61 5.58
C PRO A 571 14.44 -35.29 5.98
N THR A 572 14.94 -34.55 6.97
CA THR A 572 14.36 -33.26 7.39
C THR A 572 15.19 -32.06 6.91
N LEU A 573 14.56 -30.88 6.87
CA LEU A 573 15.24 -29.62 6.58
C LEU A 573 16.40 -29.35 7.55
N ALA A 574 16.26 -29.73 8.84
CA ALA A 574 17.32 -29.59 9.83
C ALA A 574 18.51 -30.50 9.53
N ASP A 575 18.26 -31.76 9.13
CA ASP A 575 19.31 -32.72 8.78
C ASP A 575 20.11 -32.26 7.55
N ILE A 576 19.42 -31.80 6.49
CA ILE A 576 20.06 -31.26 5.28
C ILE A 576 20.80 -29.94 5.57
N THR A 577 20.25 -29.08 6.42
CA THR A 577 20.92 -27.83 6.83
C THR A 577 22.20 -28.11 7.61
N ALA A 578 22.18 -29.06 8.54
CA ALA A 578 23.39 -29.50 9.24
C ALA A 578 24.42 -30.09 8.25
N LEU A 579 23.99 -31.00 7.37
CA LEU A 579 24.86 -31.61 6.36
C LEU A 579 25.54 -30.58 5.43
N VAL A 580 24.77 -29.66 4.84
CA VAL A 580 25.31 -28.66 3.90
C VAL A 580 26.24 -27.70 4.63
N LEU A 581 25.89 -27.20 5.82
CA LEU A 581 26.75 -26.27 6.56
C LEU A 581 28.03 -26.92 7.10
N SER A 582 27.99 -28.20 7.50
CA SER A 582 29.21 -28.99 7.75
C SER A 582 30.09 -29.08 6.52
N SER A 583 29.50 -29.37 5.37
CA SER A 583 30.23 -29.55 4.11
C SER A 583 30.92 -28.25 3.67
N VAL A 584 30.23 -27.11 3.81
CA VAL A 584 30.81 -25.77 3.61
C VAL A 584 31.97 -25.52 4.58
N ARG A 585 31.82 -25.84 5.87
CA ARG A 585 32.87 -25.62 6.89
C ARG A 585 34.16 -26.41 6.66
N ILE A 586 34.12 -27.55 5.97
CA ILE A 586 35.32 -28.33 5.57
C ILE A 586 36.26 -27.53 4.66
N VAL A 587 35.71 -26.55 3.91
CA VAL A 587 36.43 -25.65 3.00
C VAL A 587 36.59 -24.25 3.61
N MET A 588 35.54 -23.73 4.27
CA MET A 588 35.49 -22.41 4.89
C MET A 588 35.15 -22.49 6.39
N PRO A 589 36.13 -22.76 7.29
CA PRO A 589 35.88 -22.93 8.73
C PRO A 589 35.32 -21.70 9.46
N SER A 590 35.32 -20.52 8.83
CA SER A 590 34.78 -19.27 9.35
C SER A 590 33.26 -19.13 9.20
N VAL A 591 32.58 -20.05 8.49
CA VAL A 591 31.14 -19.99 8.25
C VAL A 591 30.35 -20.31 9.53
N SER A 592 29.52 -19.35 9.95
CA SER A 592 28.66 -19.49 11.13
C SER A 592 27.53 -20.50 10.88
N VAL A 593 27.24 -21.34 11.88
CA VAL A 593 26.13 -22.30 11.86
C VAL A 593 25.01 -21.79 12.78
N PRO A 594 23.74 -21.78 12.35
CA PRO A 594 22.62 -21.42 13.23
C PRO A 594 22.57 -22.33 14.47
N PRO A 595 22.27 -21.80 15.67
CA PRO A 595 22.21 -22.59 16.91
C PRO A 595 21.44 -23.93 16.83
N PRO A 596 20.24 -24.05 16.20
CA PRO A 596 19.53 -25.33 16.13
C PRO A 596 20.21 -26.41 15.26
N ALA A 597 21.26 -26.07 14.51
CA ALA A 597 22.04 -27.02 13.71
C ALA A 597 23.49 -27.21 14.23
N GLN A 598 23.95 -26.42 15.20
CA GLN A 598 25.37 -26.30 15.54
C GLN A 598 26.01 -27.61 16.05
N GLU A 599 25.42 -28.26 17.07
CA GLU A 599 25.92 -29.53 17.63
C GLU A 599 25.95 -30.65 16.59
N GLY A 600 24.92 -30.70 15.73
CA GLY A 600 24.86 -31.63 14.60
C GLY A 600 25.96 -31.37 13.58
N ALA A 601 26.22 -30.09 13.26
CA ALA A 601 27.14 -29.70 12.21
C ALA A 601 28.61 -29.90 12.59
N GLU A 602 29.02 -29.56 13.81
CA GLU A 602 30.41 -29.76 14.29
C GLU A 602 30.79 -31.25 14.28
N ARG A 603 29.84 -32.11 14.64
CA ARG A 603 29.97 -33.56 14.64
C ARG A 603 30.03 -34.16 13.22
N LEU A 604 29.20 -33.65 12.31
CA LEU A 604 29.19 -34.08 10.90
C LEU A 604 30.42 -33.60 10.13
N GLU A 605 30.95 -32.39 10.41
CA GLU A 605 32.14 -31.84 9.75
C GLU A 605 33.34 -32.78 9.87
N SER A 606 33.68 -33.19 11.11
CA SER A 606 34.78 -34.12 11.36
C SER A 606 34.53 -35.51 10.75
N ALA A 607 33.30 -36.00 10.82
CA ALA A 607 32.93 -37.32 10.32
C ALA A 607 32.93 -37.42 8.78
N ILE A 608 32.57 -36.35 8.09
CA ILE A 608 32.60 -36.26 6.62
C ILE A 608 34.03 -35.98 6.13
N SER A 609 34.72 -35.00 6.73
CA SER A 609 36.09 -34.61 6.34
C SER A 609 37.09 -35.77 6.40
N SER A 610 36.92 -36.67 7.37
CA SER A 610 37.74 -37.89 7.51
C SER A 610 37.42 -39.02 6.51
N ARG A 611 36.35 -38.89 5.71
CA ARG A 611 35.91 -39.87 4.71
C ARG A 611 36.02 -39.41 3.26
N LEU A 612 36.10 -38.10 2.99
CA LEU A 612 36.22 -37.57 1.62
C LEU A 612 37.52 -38.05 0.95
N THR A 613 37.40 -38.50 -0.29
CA THR A 613 38.53 -38.69 -1.20
C THR A 613 39.09 -37.34 -1.67
N LYS A 614 40.24 -37.37 -2.35
CA LYS A 614 40.84 -36.16 -2.93
C LYS A 614 39.92 -35.48 -3.95
N ASP A 615 39.25 -36.28 -4.77
CA ASP A 615 38.45 -35.79 -5.90
C ASP A 615 37.10 -35.25 -5.42
N GLU A 616 36.46 -35.93 -4.47
CA GLU A 616 35.28 -35.41 -3.74
C GLU A 616 35.62 -34.11 -2.99
N LYS A 617 36.79 -34.02 -2.35
CA LYS A 617 37.21 -32.78 -1.68
C LYS A 617 37.52 -31.64 -2.67
N ALA A 618 38.05 -31.95 -3.86
CA ALA A 618 38.25 -30.96 -4.92
C ALA A 618 36.90 -30.41 -5.42
N ALA A 619 35.96 -31.29 -5.76
CA ALA A 619 34.61 -30.90 -6.18
C ALA A 619 33.85 -30.12 -5.10
N LEU A 620 33.98 -30.50 -3.83
CA LEU A 620 33.43 -29.74 -2.71
C LEU A 620 34.07 -28.35 -2.58
N THR A 621 35.38 -28.24 -2.82
CA THR A 621 36.08 -26.94 -2.80
C THR A 621 35.55 -26.02 -3.89
N GLU A 622 35.47 -26.51 -5.14
CA GLU A 622 34.92 -25.75 -6.27
C GLU A 622 33.47 -25.30 -6.03
N ALA A 623 32.60 -26.19 -5.55
CA ALA A 623 31.21 -25.86 -5.28
C ALA A 623 31.05 -24.83 -4.12
N VAL A 624 31.94 -24.86 -3.12
CA VAL A 624 31.94 -23.88 -2.02
C VAL A 624 32.54 -22.53 -2.47
N GLU A 625 33.56 -22.52 -3.33
CA GLU A 625 34.08 -21.29 -3.94
C GLU A 625 33.01 -20.60 -4.81
N GLN A 626 32.23 -21.37 -5.57
CA GLN A 626 31.07 -20.85 -6.31
C GLN A 626 29.96 -20.34 -5.37
N LEU A 627 29.75 -20.97 -4.21
CA LEU A 627 28.79 -20.52 -3.20
C LEU A 627 29.19 -19.17 -2.57
N ASP A 628 30.47 -19.00 -2.24
CA ASP A 628 30.99 -17.75 -1.69
C ASP A 628 30.95 -16.63 -2.74
N ALA A 629 31.32 -16.92 -3.99
CA ALA A 629 31.27 -15.97 -5.11
C ALA A 629 29.85 -15.39 -5.37
N ARG A 630 28.78 -16.13 -5.03
CA ARG A 630 27.39 -15.63 -5.07
C ARG A 630 26.86 -15.07 -3.74
N GLY A 631 27.73 -14.91 -2.73
CA GLY A 631 27.41 -14.34 -1.43
C GLY A 631 26.71 -15.29 -0.44
N GLY A 632 27.01 -16.59 -0.51
CA GLY A 632 26.68 -17.57 0.54
C GLY A 632 25.19 -17.93 0.73
N LYS A 633 24.29 -17.40 -0.10
CA LYS A 633 22.83 -17.62 0.03
C LYS A 633 22.45 -19.05 -0.36
N LEU A 634 21.53 -19.64 0.40
CA LEU A 634 21.00 -21.00 0.24
C LEU A 634 19.50 -20.99 0.57
N ASP A 635 18.67 -21.63 -0.25
CA ASP A 635 17.28 -21.99 0.12
C ASP A 635 17.10 -23.51 0.02
N LEU A 636 17.47 -24.19 1.09
CA LEU A 636 17.40 -25.65 1.20
C LEU A 636 15.95 -26.15 1.26
N LEU A 637 14.97 -25.30 1.61
CA LEU A 637 13.56 -25.68 1.57
C LEU A 637 13.00 -25.63 0.15
N ALA A 638 13.35 -24.61 -0.64
CA ALA A 638 13.06 -24.58 -2.08
C ALA A 638 13.71 -25.76 -2.81
N TRP A 639 14.95 -26.11 -2.45
CA TRP A 639 15.64 -27.29 -3.00
C TRP A 639 14.93 -28.60 -2.64
N ILE A 640 14.59 -28.85 -1.37
CA ILE A 640 13.82 -30.06 -0.97
C ILE A 640 12.49 -30.16 -1.74
N ARG A 641 11.82 -29.02 -1.94
CA ARG A 641 10.58 -28.93 -2.74
C ARG A 641 10.85 -29.24 -4.21
N SER A 642 11.94 -28.75 -4.79
CA SER A 642 12.27 -29.02 -6.19
C SER A 642 12.64 -30.47 -6.45
N VAL A 643 13.28 -31.18 -5.50
CA VAL A 643 13.57 -32.62 -5.62
C VAL A 643 12.27 -33.43 -5.71
N GLU A 644 11.32 -33.20 -4.80
CA GLU A 644 10.01 -33.88 -4.80
C GLU A 644 9.18 -33.57 -6.06
N LEU A 645 9.19 -32.31 -6.54
CA LEU A 645 8.54 -31.96 -7.81
C LEU A 645 9.23 -32.62 -9.00
N THR A 646 10.57 -32.59 -9.08
CA THR A 646 11.35 -33.24 -10.14
C THR A 646 11.10 -34.75 -10.16
N ALA A 647 11.02 -35.39 -8.99
CA ALA A 647 10.67 -36.80 -8.86
C ALA A 647 9.22 -37.08 -9.32
N THR A 648 8.27 -36.20 -8.96
CA THR A 648 6.88 -36.28 -9.43
C THR A 648 6.78 -36.15 -10.96
N ARG A 649 7.57 -35.26 -11.58
CA ARG A 649 7.68 -35.11 -13.04
C ARG A 649 8.33 -36.32 -13.72
N ALA A 650 9.39 -36.88 -13.14
CA ALA A 650 10.05 -38.09 -13.65
C ALA A 650 9.09 -39.29 -13.67
N GLY A 651 8.32 -39.48 -12.60
CA GLY A 651 7.23 -40.43 -12.55
C GLY A 651 6.16 -40.15 -13.62
N ALA A 652 5.78 -38.89 -13.81
CA ALA A 652 4.75 -38.51 -14.79
C ALA A 652 5.17 -38.80 -16.24
N LEU A 653 6.41 -38.48 -16.59
CA LEU A 653 7.04 -38.83 -17.88
C LEU A 653 6.98 -40.34 -18.13
N LEU A 654 7.35 -41.17 -17.14
CA LEU A 654 7.30 -42.63 -17.29
C LEU A 654 5.87 -43.19 -17.38
N ALA A 655 4.91 -42.59 -16.67
CA ALA A 655 3.52 -43.05 -16.66
C ALA A 655 2.78 -42.79 -17.98
N GLY A 656 3.11 -41.69 -18.67
CA GLY A 656 2.59 -41.39 -20.02
C GLY A 656 1.14 -40.92 -20.11
N ASP A 657 0.38 -40.86 -19.01
CA ASP A 657 -0.99 -40.31 -18.97
C ASP A 657 -1.16 -39.43 -17.71
N LEU A 658 -1.42 -38.13 -17.92
CA LEU A 658 -1.64 -37.16 -16.85
C LEU A 658 -2.80 -37.56 -15.93
N ARG A 659 -3.87 -38.18 -16.47
CA ARG A 659 -5.03 -38.63 -15.69
C ARG A 659 -4.72 -39.85 -14.82
N VAL A 660 -3.68 -40.63 -15.12
CA VAL A 660 -3.17 -41.67 -14.20
C VAL A 660 -2.40 -41.01 -13.06
N VAL A 661 -1.47 -40.11 -13.40
CA VAL A 661 -0.62 -39.38 -12.45
C VAL A 661 -1.44 -38.58 -11.45
N MET A 662 -2.37 -37.76 -11.95
CA MET A 662 -3.19 -36.87 -11.13
C MET A 662 -4.08 -37.62 -10.14
N ARG A 663 -4.57 -38.82 -10.48
CA ARG A 663 -5.29 -39.67 -9.52
C ARG A 663 -4.42 -40.10 -8.34
N LEU A 664 -3.15 -40.44 -8.58
CA LEU A 664 -2.21 -40.81 -7.52
C LEU A 664 -1.82 -39.59 -6.67
N VAL A 665 -1.54 -38.44 -7.30
CA VAL A 665 -1.20 -37.19 -6.59
C VAL A 665 -2.38 -36.65 -5.77
N LYS A 666 -3.62 -36.75 -6.27
CA LYS A 666 -4.84 -36.38 -5.52
C LYS A 666 -5.12 -37.29 -4.32
N ALA A 667 -4.58 -38.51 -4.31
CA ALA A 667 -4.71 -39.48 -3.23
C ALA A 667 -3.50 -39.47 -2.27
N GLU A 668 -2.54 -38.57 -2.42
CA GLU A 668 -1.33 -38.55 -1.60
C GLU A 668 -1.52 -37.76 -0.30
N GLU A 669 -1.48 -38.47 0.83
CA GLU A 669 -1.54 -37.87 2.18
C GLU A 669 -0.18 -37.32 2.65
N ARG A 670 0.93 -37.90 2.17
CA ARG A 670 2.30 -37.53 2.58
C ARG A 670 2.72 -36.19 1.98
N ARG A 671 3.30 -35.33 2.83
CA ARG A 671 3.92 -34.05 2.42
C ARG A 671 5.43 -34.13 2.62
N VAL A 672 6.19 -33.79 1.59
CA VAL A 672 7.66 -33.63 1.63
C VAL A 672 7.96 -32.15 1.34
N GLY A 673 8.84 -31.53 2.14
CA GLY A 673 9.07 -30.08 2.06
C GLY A 673 7.79 -29.25 2.24
N GLU A 674 6.79 -29.76 2.97
CA GLU A 674 5.45 -29.19 3.15
C GLU A 674 4.59 -29.09 1.88
N LEU A 675 5.03 -29.62 0.72
CA LEU A 675 4.27 -29.55 -0.53
C LEU A 675 2.88 -30.15 -0.38
N THR A 676 1.88 -29.39 -0.83
CA THR A 676 0.50 -29.86 -0.94
C THR A 676 0.29 -30.64 -2.23
N ALA A 677 -0.70 -31.53 -2.26
CA ALA A 677 -1.15 -32.18 -3.49
C ALA A 677 -1.56 -31.15 -4.56
N GLU A 678 -2.07 -29.98 -4.16
CA GLU A 678 -2.42 -28.90 -5.09
C GLU A 678 -1.20 -28.22 -5.72
N ALA A 679 -0.12 -27.99 -4.96
CA ALA A 679 1.14 -27.51 -5.53
C ALA A 679 1.74 -28.51 -6.54
N LYS A 680 1.71 -29.81 -6.21
CA LYS A 680 2.11 -30.89 -7.13
C LYS A 680 1.24 -30.94 -8.40
N ARG A 681 -0.08 -30.77 -8.28
CA ARG A 681 -1.00 -30.66 -9.43
C ARG A 681 -0.69 -29.43 -10.29
N GLY A 682 -0.42 -28.29 -9.67
CA GLY A 682 -0.06 -27.05 -10.37
C GLY A 682 1.24 -27.19 -11.17
N ASP A 683 2.29 -27.72 -10.54
CA ASP A 683 3.56 -27.99 -11.22
C ASP A 683 3.41 -28.99 -12.37
N LEU A 684 2.62 -30.06 -12.20
CA LEU A 684 2.36 -31.02 -13.27
C LEU A 684 1.60 -30.41 -14.46
N LEU A 685 0.61 -29.54 -14.22
CA LEU A 685 -0.10 -28.81 -15.29
C LEU A 685 0.83 -27.81 -16.00
N ALA A 686 1.73 -27.15 -15.27
CA ALA A 686 2.73 -26.25 -15.85
C ALA A 686 3.81 -27.00 -16.65
N PHE A 687 4.29 -28.13 -16.13
CA PHE A 687 5.28 -29.00 -16.78
C PHE A 687 4.69 -29.66 -18.04
N THR A 688 3.43 -30.08 -17.99
CA THR A 688 2.74 -30.65 -19.16
C THR A 688 2.53 -29.62 -20.27
N ALA A 689 2.41 -28.32 -19.92
CA ALA A 689 2.41 -27.22 -20.88
C ALA A 689 3.80 -26.89 -21.49
N SER A 690 4.90 -27.31 -20.85
CA SER A 690 6.23 -26.78 -21.15
C SER A 690 6.90 -27.38 -22.39
N GLU A 691 7.69 -26.56 -23.09
CA GLU A 691 8.62 -27.02 -24.13
C GLU A 691 9.59 -28.09 -23.60
N GLY A 692 9.93 -28.08 -22.31
CA GLY A 692 10.78 -29.10 -21.66
C GLY A 692 10.20 -30.52 -21.74
N LEU A 693 8.92 -30.72 -21.42
CA LEU A 693 8.31 -32.06 -21.55
C LEU A 693 8.20 -32.48 -23.02
N ALA A 694 7.85 -31.55 -23.91
CA ALA A 694 7.77 -31.85 -25.35
C ALA A 694 9.14 -32.30 -25.89
N LEU A 695 10.22 -31.58 -25.57
CA LEU A 695 11.58 -31.95 -25.94
C LEU A 695 12.02 -33.29 -25.34
N LEU A 696 11.64 -33.62 -24.11
CA LEU A 696 11.89 -34.95 -23.52
C LEU A 696 11.18 -36.06 -24.30
N ARG A 697 9.91 -35.87 -24.65
CA ARG A 697 9.12 -36.85 -25.41
C ARG A 697 9.66 -37.04 -26.83
N GLU A 698 10.03 -35.95 -27.48
CA GLU A 698 10.70 -35.93 -28.79
C GLU A 698 12.05 -36.68 -28.72
N ARG A 699 12.91 -36.34 -27.76
CA ARG A 699 14.26 -36.94 -27.58
C ARG A 699 14.25 -38.41 -27.18
N MET A 700 13.27 -38.86 -26.40
CA MET A 700 13.14 -40.27 -25.98
C MET A 700 12.41 -41.15 -27.01
N GLY A 701 11.94 -40.58 -28.13
CA GLY A 701 11.21 -41.30 -29.18
C GLY A 701 9.79 -41.71 -28.78
N VAL A 702 9.14 -40.95 -27.89
CA VAL A 702 7.79 -41.24 -27.36
C VAL A 702 6.75 -40.15 -27.66
N ALA A 703 7.13 -39.12 -28.42
CA ALA A 703 6.21 -38.12 -28.93
C ALA A 703 5.33 -38.68 -30.05
N ILE A 704 4.08 -38.24 -30.09
CA ILE A 704 3.11 -38.53 -31.14
C ILE A 704 3.61 -37.93 -32.46
N SER A 705 3.85 -38.77 -33.46
CA SER A 705 4.19 -38.35 -34.82
C SER A 705 2.97 -37.75 -35.54
N GLY A 706 3.22 -36.82 -36.47
CA GLY A 706 2.23 -36.24 -37.38
C GLY A 706 2.32 -36.77 -38.80
#